data_AF-A0A8B6FFG5-F1
#
_entry.id   AF-A0A8B6FFG5-F1
#
_cell.length_a   1.000
_cell.length_b   1.000
_cell.length_c   1.000
_cell.angle_alpha   90.00
_cell.angle_beta   90.00
_cell.angle_gamma   90.00
#
_symmetry.space_group_name_H-M   'P 1'
#
loop_
_entity.id
_entity.type
_entity.pdbx_description
1 polymer ?
#
loop_
_entity_poly.entity_id
_entity_poly.type
_entity_poly.pdbx_seq_one_letter_code
_entity_poly.pdbx_strand_id
1 'polypeptide(L)'
;MLEVTGTGKTKNTHGQGVDVLDYVTIASVCMGVYKTNFLKEQYDLEVLRHDTDDIDQIPMTFTEKGFDVLDHDTWKSSETFLSENPQSKFGQRKFVKSPLAHVPSEGYTKRYNHSKSSIVWLEWMMKEEKMSIQHALNRGEFKIPGTKFHVDGYCQETNEVFEFLGCLWHGCKKCFPCERSGTKTSLTKQSMDELYVVTKKREKTIRELGFGYRKIWEHDFASQLKSNQRLKLFANNLDIEERLDPRLAFFGGRTDTTKLYYKVKNEEKIKYVDFTSLYPWTNKYCRYPLHHPEIITKDFEELDTYFGLCKVKILPPRHLYHAVLPYRCHGKLTFPLCRTCADTKHQGKCTHNEQERSITGTYATPEVMVAKEKGYRVLKLYEVWHFPDDTQYDKQTNSGGLFTNYVQLFLKIKQEASGFPPHCRTEEEKRDYIRLYKENEGIDLDYDNIKVNPGLRSLAKLCLNSFWGKFGQRLFLKKHSFFHESEADKFFQIISDPTKVVENFHIVSNDTIQLEWTQNSKFPPVDAKTNIFIAIFTTMWARLKLYEVLDMLDDRVLYTDTDSCIYVSQKGKPEPSLGDYLGELTSEIPLDEGHIVEFVSGGPKNYAYRTLKTETCKVKGFTLNFTNSNIVNFNSVKEMITLDRDMSKTLTNPTKISRLPHQRKIFSRKENKKYKFAYDKRVILDNFDTVPYGYL
;
A
#
# COMPACT_ATOMS: atom_id res chain seq x y z
N MET A 1 -4.22 -27.20 34.04
CA MET A 1 -4.26 -28.60 33.56
C MET A 1 -4.86 -28.57 32.17
N LEU A 2 -4.15 -29.08 31.16
CA LEU A 2 -4.61 -29.13 29.76
C LEU A 2 -5.40 -30.43 29.57
N GLU A 3 -6.69 -30.36 29.27
CA GLU A 3 -7.42 -31.52 28.77
C GLU A 3 -7.19 -31.66 27.27
N VAL A 4 -6.47 -32.72 26.91
CA VAL A 4 -6.29 -33.15 25.52
C VAL A 4 -7.52 -33.95 25.13
N THR A 5 -8.39 -33.40 24.27
CA THR A 5 -9.39 -34.22 23.57
C THR A 5 -8.78 -34.79 22.29
N GLY A 6 -9.13 -36.04 21.98
CA GLY A 6 -8.49 -36.92 20.96
C GLY A 6 -8.61 -36.50 19.49
N THR A 7 -8.74 -35.21 19.18
CA THR A 7 -8.69 -34.69 17.79
C THR A 7 -7.57 -33.67 17.55
N GLY A 8 -6.66 -33.47 18.52
CA GLY A 8 -5.48 -32.61 18.35
C GLY A 8 -5.79 -31.12 18.15
N LYS A 9 -7.07 -30.70 18.25
CA LYS A 9 -7.47 -29.30 18.31
C LYS A 9 -7.65 -28.91 19.77
N THR A 10 -6.70 -28.15 20.29
CA THR A 10 -6.87 -27.41 21.54
C THR A 10 -7.99 -26.39 21.34
N LYS A 11 -9.17 -26.65 21.94
CA LYS A 11 -10.15 -25.58 22.18
C LYS A 11 -9.60 -24.74 23.31
N ASN A 12 -9.17 -23.52 22.98
CA ASN A 12 -8.71 -22.56 23.96
C ASN A 12 -9.92 -22.13 24.81
N THR A 13 -9.98 -22.61 26.05
CA THR A 13 -11.02 -22.26 27.04
C THR A 13 -10.67 -21.00 27.84
N HIS A 14 -9.60 -20.28 27.48
CA HIS A 14 -9.29 -18.98 28.05
C HIS A 14 -9.75 -17.85 27.12
N GLY A 15 -11.00 -17.42 27.32
CA GLY A 15 -11.38 -16.06 26.98
C GLY A 15 -10.71 -15.12 27.97
N GLN A 16 -9.74 -14.31 27.52
CA GLN A 16 -9.32 -13.01 28.07
C GLN A 16 -7.98 -12.62 27.43
N GLY A 17 -8.03 -11.77 26.38
CA GLY A 17 -6.86 -11.15 25.76
C GLY A 17 -6.45 -11.68 24.38
N VAL A 18 -5.61 -10.91 23.69
CA VAL A 18 -4.97 -11.30 22.42
C VAL A 18 -3.80 -12.24 22.72
N ASP A 19 -3.93 -13.53 22.39
CA ASP A 19 -2.80 -14.46 22.50
C ASP A 19 -1.75 -14.12 21.43
N VAL A 20 -0.58 -13.68 21.89
CA VAL A 20 0.54 -13.30 21.01
C VAL A 20 1.07 -14.50 20.21
N LEU A 21 0.88 -15.73 20.69
CA LEU A 21 1.35 -16.96 20.05
C LEU A 21 0.50 -17.37 18.85
N ASP A 22 -0.71 -16.82 18.70
CA ASP A 22 -1.57 -17.02 17.52
C ASP A 22 -1.04 -16.29 16.26
N TYR A 23 0.01 -15.49 16.41
CA TYR A 23 0.51 -14.61 15.36
C TYR A 23 1.98 -14.86 15.02
N VAL A 24 2.24 -14.99 13.71
CA VAL A 24 3.59 -15.24 13.18
C VAL A 24 4.46 -13.98 13.08
N THR A 25 3.86 -12.78 13.12
CA THR A 25 4.61 -11.51 12.95
C THR A 25 4.13 -10.45 13.92
N ILE A 26 5.04 -9.56 14.34
CA ILE A 26 4.75 -8.41 15.22
C ILE A 26 3.59 -7.59 14.65
N ALA A 27 3.63 -7.26 13.35
CA ALA A 27 2.56 -6.50 12.70
C ALA A 27 1.19 -7.22 12.78
N SER A 28 1.17 -8.56 12.75
CA SER A 28 -0.07 -9.32 12.94
C SER A 28 -0.57 -9.23 14.39
N VAL A 29 0.32 -9.33 15.39
CA VAL A 29 -0.03 -9.17 16.81
C VAL A 29 -0.63 -7.77 17.03
N CYS A 30 0.07 -6.73 16.57
CA CYS A 30 -0.40 -5.35 16.72
C CYS A 30 -1.76 -5.11 16.04
N MET A 31 -2.00 -5.74 14.89
CA MET A 31 -3.30 -5.72 14.22
C MET A 31 -4.38 -6.48 15.01
N GLY A 32 -4.03 -7.61 15.62
CA GLY A 32 -4.93 -8.33 16.53
C GLY A 32 -5.36 -7.44 17.70
N VAL A 33 -4.39 -6.81 18.37
CA VAL A 33 -4.64 -5.83 19.44
C VAL A 33 -5.53 -4.70 18.97
N TYR A 34 -5.26 -4.13 17.80
CA TYR A 34 -6.09 -3.07 17.24
C TYR A 34 -7.53 -3.53 16.99
N LYS A 35 -7.71 -4.67 16.31
CA LYS A 35 -9.03 -5.20 15.96
C LYS A 35 -9.85 -5.61 17.18
N THR A 36 -9.22 -6.17 18.20
CA THR A 36 -9.91 -6.65 19.41
C THR A 36 -10.30 -5.49 20.34
N ASN A 37 -9.42 -4.51 20.54
CA ASN A 37 -9.60 -3.51 21.60
C ASN A 37 -10.03 -2.12 21.10
N PHE A 38 -9.85 -1.81 19.82
CA PHE A 38 -10.02 -0.43 19.31
C PHE A 38 -10.98 -0.33 18.11
N LEU A 39 -11.10 -1.39 17.31
CA LEU A 39 -12.03 -1.41 16.19
C LEU A 39 -13.39 -1.95 16.62
N LYS A 40 -14.39 -1.07 16.64
CA LYS A 40 -15.78 -1.46 16.94
C LYS A 40 -16.44 -2.01 15.69
N GLU A 41 -16.52 -3.33 15.59
CA GLU A 41 -17.22 -4.04 14.53
C GLU A 41 -18.51 -4.67 15.07
N GLN A 42 -19.58 -4.55 14.30
CA GLN A 42 -20.87 -5.19 14.58
C GLN A 42 -20.97 -6.50 13.81
N TYR A 43 -21.34 -7.54 14.53
CA TYR A 43 -21.61 -8.87 14.01
C TYR A 43 -23.00 -9.30 14.47
N ASP A 44 -23.66 -10.18 13.72
CA ASP A 44 -24.77 -10.96 14.23
C ASP A 44 -24.24 -12.32 14.68
N LEU A 45 -24.79 -12.84 15.77
CA LEU A 45 -24.50 -14.15 16.29
C LEU A 45 -25.73 -15.01 16.14
N GLU A 46 -25.56 -16.17 15.51
CA GLU A 46 -26.59 -17.19 15.52
C GLU A 46 -26.72 -17.77 16.93
N VAL A 47 -27.93 -17.84 17.44
CA VAL A 47 -28.26 -18.48 18.72
C VAL A 47 -29.24 -19.59 18.46
N LEU A 48 -28.81 -20.82 18.75
CA LEU A 48 -29.65 -22.00 18.74
C LEU A 48 -30.33 -22.10 20.10
N ARG A 49 -31.66 -21.98 20.13
CA ARG A 49 -32.45 -22.24 21.35
C ARG A 49 -32.90 -23.70 21.33
N HIS A 50 -32.47 -24.50 22.30
CA HIS A 50 -32.83 -25.94 22.35
C HIS A 50 -34.34 -26.20 22.51
N ASP A 51 -35.13 -25.19 22.88
CA ASP A 51 -36.55 -25.34 23.21
C ASP A 51 -37.46 -25.33 21.96
N THR A 52 -37.01 -24.74 20.84
CA THR A 52 -37.79 -24.62 19.59
C THR A 52 -37.05 -25.09 18.33
N ASP A 53 -35.77 -25.50 18.43
CA ASP A 53 -34.88 -25.73 17.28
C ASP A 53 -34.74 -24.52 16.32
N ASP A 54 -35.16 -23.33 16.76
CA ASP A 54 -35.03 -22.10 15.98
C ASP A 54 -33.62 -21.50 16.09
N ILE A 55 -33.18 -20.91 14.98
CA ILE A 55 -31.93 -20.16 14.89
C ILE A 55 -32.28 -18.67 14.85
N ASP A 56 -32.07 -17.99 15.97
CA ASP A 56 -32.17 -16.54 16.04
C ASP A 56 -30.85 -15.91 15.59
N GLN A 57 -30.91 -14.75 14.93
CA GLN A 57 -29.75 -13.89 14.70
C GLN A 57 -29.87 -12.67 15.61
N ILE A 58 -28.97 -12.57 16.59
CA ILE A 58 -28.93 -11.43 17.52
C ILE A 58 -27.66 -10.61 17.30
N PRO A 59 -27.74 -9.26 17.41
CA PRO A 59 -26.55 -8.42 17.32
C PRO A 59 -25.51 -8.76 18.40
N MET A 60 -24.24 -8.66 18.04
CA MET A 60 -23.07 -8.96 18.85
C MET A 60 -21.98 -7.89 18.64
N THR A 61 -21.31 -7.51 19.72
CA THR A 61 -20.12 -6.65 19.69
C THR A 61 -19.01 -7.24 20.55
N PHE A 62 -17.75 -7.04 20.17
CA PHE A 62 -16.62 -7.44 21.01
C PHE A 62 -16.40 -6.44 22.15
N THR A 63 -15.98 -6.94 23.31
CA THR A 63 -15.60 -6.16 24.49
C THR A 63 -14.27 -6.66 25.06
N GLU A 64 -13.65 -5.89 25.95
CA GLU A 64 -12.37 -6.28 26.58
C GLU A 64 -12.45 -7.63 27.32
N LYS A 65 -13.66 -8.00 27.77
CA LYS A 65 -13.93 -9.24 28.53
C LYS A 65 -14.48 -10.38 27.66
N GLY A 66 -14.66 -10.18 26.36
CA GLY A 66 -15.21 -11.20 25.46
C GLY A 66 -16.08 -10.58 24.36
N PHE A 67 -17.38 -10.89 24.39
CA PHE A 67 -18.36 -10.26 23.52
C PHE A 67 -19.69 -10.10 24.26
N ASP A 68 -20.42 -9.06 23.87
CA ASP A 68 -21.76 -8.79 24.35
C ASP A 68 -22.76 -9.07 23.23
N VAL A 69 -23.95 -9.50 23.59
CA VAL A 69 -25.07 -9.75 22.68
C VAL A 69 -26.28 -8.90 23.07
N LEU A 70 -27.05 -8.47 22.09
CA LEU A 70 -28.29 -7.72 22.31
C LEU A 70 -29.45 -8.69 22.49
N ASP A 71 -30.01 -8.73 23.69
CA ASP A 71 -31.15 -9.58 24.04
C ASP A 71 -32.28 -8.70 24.59
N HIS A 72 -33.45 -8.71 23.91
CA HIS A 72 -34.62 -7.91 24.27
C HIS A 72 -34.26 -6.43 24.55
N ASP A 73 -33.57 -5.79 23.59
CA ASP A 73 -33.08 -4.40 23.63
C ASP A 73 -32.05 -4.06 24.73
N THR A 74 -31.49 -5.07 25.40
CA THR A 74 -30.45 -4.88 26.43
C THR A 74 -29.16 -5.59 26.03
N TRP A 75 -28.03 -4.88 26.05
CA TRP A 75 -26.72 -5.48 25.84
C TRP A 75 -26.31 -6.27 27.08
N LYS A 76 -26.01 -7.56 26.91
CA LYS A 76 -25.59 -8.47 27.97
C LYS A 76 -24.28 -9.14 27.59
N SER A 77 -23.40 -9.37 28.57
CA SER A 77 -22.17 -10.14 28.32
C SER A 77 -22.51 -11.58 27.89
N SER A 78 -21.63 -12.22 27.12
CA SER A 78 -21.84 -13.61 26.70
C SER A 78 -22.06 -14.57 27.87
N GLU A 79 -21.41 -14.33 29.01
CA GLU A 79 -21.56 -15.11 30.24
C GLU A 79 -22.93 -14.88 30.86
N THR A 80 -23.36 -13.62 30.98
CA THR A 80 -24.68 -13.25 31.50
C THR A 80 -25.79 -13.84 30.63
N PHE A 81 -25.68 -13.72 29.31
CA PHE A 81 -26.66 -14.26 28.37
C PHE A 81 -26.84 -15.77 28.52
N LEU A 82 -25.73 -16.53 28.61
CA LEU A 82 -25.78 -17.99 28.80
C LEU A 82 -26.28 -18.38 30.19
N SER A 83 -26.02 -17.58 31.22
CA SER A 83 -26.56 -17.82 32.56
C SER A 83 -28.07 -17.65 32.62
N GLU A 84 -28.61 -16.69 31.87
CA GLU A 84 -30.06 -16.43 31.76
C GLU A 84 -30.75 -17.38 30.76
N ASN A 85 -30.00 -17.90 29.78
CA ASN A 85 -30.48 -18.81 28.74
C ASN A 85 -29.65 -20.09 28.67
N PRO A 86 -29.66 -20.95 29.70
CA PRO A 86 -28.76 -22.11 29.81
C PRO A 86 -28.96 -23.18 28.73
N GLN A 87 -30.11 -23.17 28.05
CA GLN A 87 -30.43 -24.07 26.93
C GLN A 87 -29.98 -23.52 25.57
N SER A 88 -29.45 -22.29 25.50
CA SER A 88 -29.01 -21.67 24.25
C SER A 88 -27.55 -22.00 23.93
N LYS A 89 -27.22 -22.11 22.64
CA LYS A 89 -25.84 -22.28 22.15
C LYS A 89 -25.52 -21.28 21.06
N PHE A 90 -24.30 -20.73 21.12
CA PHE A 90 -23.78 -19.84 20.09
C PHE A 90 -23.36 -20.62 18.84
N GLY A 91 -23.84 -20.16 17.68
CA GLY A 91 -23.59 -20.68 16.34
C GLY A 91 -22.57 -19.83 15.56
N GLN A 92 -22.80 -19.64 14.26
CA GLN A 92 -21.88 -18.86 13.44
C GLN A 92 -22.02 -17.35 13.67
N ARG A 93 -20.92 -16.64 13.44
CA ARG A 93 -20.86 -15.18 13.46
C ARG A 93 -20.99 -14.67 12.04
N LYS A 94 -21.87 -13.69 11.82
CA LYS A 94 -22.09 -13.03 10.55
C LYS A 94 -21.69 -11.57 10.66
N PHE A 95 -20.88 -11.08 9.73
CA PHE A 95 -20.47 -9.69 9.72
C PHE A 95 -21.61 -8.76 9.31
N VAL A 96 -21.80 -7.65 10.04
CA VAL A 96 -22.84 -6.65 9.75
C VAL A 96 -22.20 -5.36 9.25
N LYS A 97 -21.41 -4.70 10.10
CA LYS A 97 -20.83 -3.38 9.81
C LYS A 97 -19.48 -3.20 10.50
N SER A 98 -18.57 -2.51 9.80
CA SER A 98 -17.32 -2.01 10.36
C SER A 98 -17.11 -0.59 9.85
N PRO A 99 -16.50 0.31 10.65
CA PRO A 99 -15.98 1.57 10.15
C PRO A 99 -15.02 1.35 8.98
N LEU A 100 -14.29 0.23 8.98
CA LEU A 100 -13.40 -0.15 7.90
C LEU A 100 -14.12 -0.92 6.80
N ALA A 101 -13.95 -0.47 5.56
CA ALA A 101 -14.40 -1.22 4.40
C ALA A 101 -13.80 -2.63 4.36
N HIS A 102 -14.64 -3.66 4.29
CA HIS A 102 -14.22 -5.00 3.90
C HIS A 102 -14.08 -5.04 2.37
N VAL A 103 -12.87 -4.75 1.89
CA VAL A 103 -12.57 -4.68 0.45
C VAL A 103 -12.95 -6.02 -0.22
N PRO A 104 -13.87 -6.04 -1.19
CA PRO A 104 -14.22 -7.28 -1.88
C PRO A 104 -12.99 -7.87 -2.57
N SER A 105 -12.81 -9.20 -2.51
CA SER A 105 -11.66 -9.89 -3.13
C SER A 105 -11.54 -9.62 -4.63
N GLU A 106 -12.68 -9.42 -5.29
CA GLU A 106 -12.81 -9.14 -6.73
C GLU A 106 -12.82 -7.62 -7.05
N GLY A 107 -12.64 -6.75 -6.05
CA GLY A 107 -12.74 -5.29 -6.18
C GLY A 107 -14.18 -4.74 -6.12
N TYR A 108 -14.31 -3.41 -6.19
CA TYR A 108 -15.59 -2.70 -6.06
C TYR A 108 -16.43 -2.66 -7.34
N THR A 109 -15.92 -3.15 -8.46
CA THR A 109 -16.59 -3.10 -9.76
C THR A 109 -17.64 -4.21 -9.89
N LYS A 110 -18.85 -3.97 -9.38
CA LYS A 110 -20.02 -4.81 -9.66
C LYS A 110 -20.87 -4.20 -10.77
N ARG A 111 -20.81 -4.79 -11.99
CA ARG A 111 -21.92 -5.07 -12.94
C ARG A 111 -21.59 -4.87 -14.43
N TYR A 112 -20.70 -3.96 -14.80
CA TYR A 112 -20.33 -3.76 -16.21
C TYR A 112 -18.83 -3.47 -16.29
N ASN A 113 -18.06 -4.50 -16.61
CA ASN A 113 -16.61 -4.44 -16.63
C ASN A 113 -16.16 -4.75 -18.05
N HIS A 114 -15.85 -3.72 -18.82
CA HIS A 114 -15.17 -3.90 -20.10
C HIS A 114 -13.66 -4.03 -19.83
N SER A 115 -13.01 -4.95 -20.53
CA SER A 115 -11.55 -5.02 -20.50
C SER A 115 -10.97 -3.96 -21.43
N LYS A 116 -9.78 -3.43 -21.14
CA LYS A 116 -9.07 -2.56 -22.11
C LYS A 116 -8.93 -3.27 -23.46
N SER A 117 -8.64 -4.57 -23.44
CA SER A 117 -8.56 -5.40 -24.64
C SER A 117 -9.85 -5.42 -25.46
N SER A 118 -11.02 -5.50 -24.81
CA SER A 118 -12.30 -5.50 -25.52
C SER A 118 -12.55 -4.16 -26.21
N ILE A 119 -12.31 -3.04 -25.53
CA ILE A 119 -12.48 -1.72 -26.16
C ILE A 119 -11.46 -1.50 -27.28
N VAL A 120 -10.19 -1.86 -27.09
CA VAL A 120 -9.17 -1.74 -28.15
C VAL A 120 -9.57 -2.55 -29.39
N TRP A 121 -10.13 -3.76 -29.19
CA TRP A 121 -10.65 -4.56 -30.30
C TRP A 121 -11.80 -3.83 -31.01
N LEU A 122 -12.80 -3.32 -30.28
CA LEU A 122 -13.94 -2.62 -30.89
C LEU A 122 -13.53 -1.36 -31.64
N GLU A 123 -12.66 -0.53 -31.07
CA GLU A 123 -12.08 0.66 -31.70
C GLU A 123 -11.28 0.31 -32.97
N TRP A 124 -10.58 -0.83 -32.95
CA TRP A 124 -9.86 -1.32 -34.12
C TRP A 124 -10.82 -1.77 -35.23
N MET A 125 -11.92 -2.44 -34.88
CA MET A 125 -12.96 -2.84 -35.84
C MET A 125 -13.65 -1.61 -36.45
N MET A 126 -13.98 -0.60 -35.64
CA MET A 126 -14.53 0.67 -36.12
C MET A 126 -13.60 1.34 -37.15
N LYS A 127 -12.29 1.32 -36.88
CA LYS A 127 -11.28 1.91 -37.77
C LYS A 127 -11.08 1.13 -39.07
N GLU A 128 -10.87 -0.18 -38.98
CA GLU A 128 -10.53 -1.00 -40.15
C GLU A 128 -11.73 -1.18 -41.09
N GLU A 129 -12.92 -1.38 -40.52
CA GLU A 129 -14.13 -1.63 -41.30
C GLU A 129 -14.98 -0.36 -41.51
N LYS A 130 -14.52 0.80 -41.00
CA LYS A 130 -15.18 2.10 -41.12
C LYS A 130 -16.66 2.07 -40.72
N MET A 131 -16.95 1.41 -39.59
CA MET A 131 -18.30 1.27 -39.04
C MET A 131 -18.43 1.99 -37.69
N SER A 132 -19.66 2.34 -37.31
CA SER A 132 -19.96 2.88 -35.98
C SER A 132 -20.39 1.76 -35.03
N ILE A 133 -19.58 1.49 -33.99
CA ILE A 133 -19.91 0.51 -32.95
C ILE A 133 -20.21 1.24 -31.63
N GLN A 134 -21.39 1.01 -31.08
CA GLN A 134 -21.74 1.40 -29.72
C GLN A 134 -21.06 0.45 -28.72
N HIS A 135 -20.34 0.99 -27.74
CA HIS A 135 -19.68 0.25 -26.66
C HIS A 135 -19.59 1.07 -25.36
N ALA A 136 -19.01 0.48 -24.32
CA ALA A 136 -19.02 1.02 -22.96
C ALA A 136 -18.43 2.44 -22.78
N LEU A 137 -17.49 2.88 -23.64
CA LEU A 137 -16.81 4.19 -23.52
C LEU A 137 -17.43 5.29 -24.39
N ASN A 138 -18.46 4.99 -25.19
CA ASN A 138 -19.14 6.00 -26.01
C ASN A 138 -20.62 6.19 -25.59
N ARG A 139 -21.56 5.39 -26.12
CA ARG A 139 -23.00 5.45 -25.86
C ARG A 139 -23.45 4.40 -24.83
N GLY A 140 -22.51 3.75 -24.16
CA GLY A 140 -22.74 2.65 -23.22
C GLY A 140 -22.98 1.30 -23.93
N GLU A 141 -22.94 0.21 -23.17
CA GLU A 141 -23.20 -1.13 -23.69
C GLU A 141 -24.65 -1.27 -24.17
N PHE A 142 -24.83 -1.85 -25.35
CA PHE A 142 -26.16 -2.05 -25.94
C PHE A 142 -26.90 -3.16 -25.20
N LYS A 143 -28.13 -2.87 -24.75
CA LYS A 143 -29.04 -3.86 -24.17
C LYS A 143 -29.87 -4.48 -25.28
N ILE A 144 -29.79 -5.79 -25.45
CA ILE A 144 -30.58 -6.50 -26.46
C ILE A 144 -32.07 -6.46 -26.06
N PRO A 145 -32.96 -5.91 -26.91
CA PRO A 145 -34.40 -5.84 -26.65
C PRO A 145 -34.99 -7.21 -26.31
N GLY A 146 -35.93 -7.25 -25.35
CA GLY A 146 -36.55 -8.51 -24.91
C GLY A 146 -35.67 -9.40 -24.03
N THR A 147 -34.45 -8.99 -23.70
CA THR A 147 -33.54 -9.76 -22.84
C THR A 147 -32.95 -8.91 -21.70
N LYS A 148 -32.24 -9.57 -20.79
CA LYS A 148 -31.38 -8.92 -19.78
C LYS A 148 -29.93 -8.77 -20.25
N PHE A 149 -29.63 -9.07 -21.53
CA PHE A 149 -28.27 -9.12 -22.03
C PHE A 149 -27.77 -7.74 -22.45
N HIS A 150 -26.60 -7.37 -21.94
CA HIS A 150 -25.79 -6.27 -22.45
C HIS A 150 -24.59 -6.84 -23.19
N VAL A 151 -24.25 -6.29 -24.36
CA VAL A 151 -23.15 -6.78 -25.21
C VAL A 151 -21.99 -5.77 -25.25
N ASP A 152 -20.77 -6.26 -25.49
CA ASP A 152 -19.57 -5.42 -25.51
C ASP A 152 -19.63 -4.34 -26.61
N GLY A 153 -20.12 -4.73 -27.80
CA GLY A 153 -20.28 -3.83 -28.94
C GLY A 153 -21.52 -4.12 -29.77
N TYR A 154 -22.13 -3.09 -30.35
CA TYR A 154 -23.26 -3.21 -31.29
C TYR A 154 -23.14 -2.21 -32.44
N CYS A 155 -23.27 -2.67 -33.67
CA CYS A 155 -23.36 -1.83 -34.86
C CYS A 155 -24.81 -1.85 -35.38
N GLN A 156 -25.47 -0.69 -35.34
CA GLN A 156 -26.86 -0.56 -35.81
C GLN A 156 -26.97 -0.69 -37.33
N GLU A 157 -25.97 -0.24 -38.09
CA GLU A 157 -25.98 -0.25 -39.55
C GLU A 157 -25.95 -1.68 -40.11
N THR A 158 -25.16 -2.57 -39.51
CA THR A 158 -25.05 -3.97 -39.94
C THR A 158 -25.91 -4.92 -39.11
N ASN A 159 -26.57 -4.42 -38.07
CA ASN A 159 -27.29 -5.20 -37.06
C ASN A 159 -26.41 -6.32 -36.45
N GLU A 160 -25.13 -6.01 -36.19
CA GLU A 160 -24.15 -6.95 -35.67
C GLU A 160 -23.80 -6.66 -34.20
N VAL A 161 -23.76 -7.74 -33.41
CA VAL A 161 -23.26 -7.80 -32.04
C VAL A 161 -21.81 -8.27 -32.06
N PHE A 162 -20.98 -7.59 -31.27
CA PHE A 162 -19.58 -7.90 -31.04
C PHE A 162 -19.40 -8.34 -29.59
N GLU A 163 -18.83 -9.54 -29.36
CA GLU A 163 -18.50 -10.03 -28.01
C GLU A 163 -17.02 -10.40 -27.86
N PHE A 164 -16.42 -9.89 -26.80
CA PHE A 164 -15.07 -10.20 -26.40
C PHE A 164 -15.08 -11.29 -25.32
N LEU A 165 -14.72 -12.51 -25.71
CA LEU A 165 -14.79 -13.67 -24.84
C LEU A 165 -13.53 -13.78 -23.98
N GLY A 166 -13.56 -13.18 -22.79
CA GLY A 166 -12.59 -13.42 -21.72
C GLY A 166 -12.44 -14.92 -21.42
N CYS A 167 -11.22 -15.47 -21.50
CA CYS A 167 -11.03 -16.92 -21.52
C CYS A 167 -11.49 -17.61 -20.22
N LEU A 168 -11.26 -16.96 -19.07
CA LEU A 168 -11.70 -17.42 -17.76
C LEU A 168 -13.23 -17.32 -17.61
N TRP A 169 -13.78 -16.17 -17.99
CA TRP A 169 -15.19 -15.83 -17.76
C TRP A 169 -16.15 -16.59 -18.67
N HIS A 170 -15.67 -17.05 -19.82
CA HIS A 170 -16.48 -17.75 -20.82
C HIS A 170 -16.09 -19.23 -21.00
N GLY A 171 -15.24 -19.78 -20.11
CA GLY A 171 -14.94 -21.21 -20.08
C GLY A 171 -14.14 -21.74 -21.28
N CYS A 172 -13.14 -20.98 -21.77
CA CYS A 172 -12.38 -21.31 -22.98
C CYS A 172 -11.77 -22.72 -22.95
N LYS A 173 -12.09 -23.56 -23.95
CA LYS A 173 -11.58 -24.94 -24.07
C LYS A 173 -10.08 -25.04 -24.35
N LYS A 174 -9.49 -24.02 -24.97
CA LYS A 174 -8.05 -23.98 -25.32
C LYS A 174 -7.18 -23.54 -24.15
N CYS A 175 -7.66 -22.59 -23.33
CA CYS A 175 -6.93 -22.11 -22.16
C CYS A 175 -7.13 -22.97 -20.90
N PHE A 176 -8.26 -23.69 -20.82
CA PHE A 176 -8.59 -24.60 -19.71
C PHE A 176 -8.96 -25.98 -20.29
N PRO A 177 -7.97 -26.80 -20.67
CA PRO A 177 -8.21 -28.08 -21.36
C PRO A 177 -8.57 -29.24 -20.42
N CYS A 178 -8.19 -29.18 -19.14
CA CYS A 178 -8.34 -30.25 -18.14
C CYS A 178 -9.13 -29.78 -16.90
N GLU A 179 -9.69 -30.73 -16.14
CA GLU A 179 -10.45 -30.53 -14.89
C GLU A 179 -11.53 -29.43 -14.93
N ARG A 180 -12.19 -29.29 -16.08
CA ARG A 180 -13.10 -28.17 -16.37
C ARG A 180 -14.33 -28.14 -15.45
N SER A 181 -14.91 -29.29 -15.11
CA SER A 181 -16.04 -29.41 -14.18
C SER A 181 -15.68 -29.07 -12.73
N GLY A 182 -14.43 -29.30 -12.33
CA GLY A 182 -13.92 -28.99 -10.99
C GLY A 182 -13.41 -27.54 -10.85
N THR A 183 -12.90 -26.97 -11.95
CA THR A 183 -12.39 -25.59 -11.99
C THR A 183 -13.54 -24.59 -11.95
N LYS A 184 -13.79 -23.99 -10.79
CA LYS A 184 -14.87 -23.01 -10.59
C LYS A 184 -14.36 -21.59 -10.42
N THR A 185 -15.01 -20.62 -11.05
CA THR A 185 -14.65 -19.19 -10.87
C THR A 185 -15.00 -18.69 -9.47
N SER A 186 -14.19 -17.78 -8.94
CA SER A 186 -14.41 -17.21 -7.60
C SER A 186 -15.73 -16.46 -7.48
N LEU A 187 -16.14 -15.77 -8.55
CA LEU A 187 -17.28 -14.85 -8.59
C LEU A 187 -18.62 -15.59 -8.70
N THR A 188 -18.79 -16.45 -9.71
CA THR A 188 -20.08 -17.12 -9.96
C THR A 188 -20.17 -18.51 -9.35
N LYS A 189 -19.04 -19.04 -8.86
CA LYS A 189 -18.88 -20.44 -8.43
C LYS A 189 -19.24 -21.47 -9.50
N GLN A 190 -19.37 -21.03 -10.76
CA GLN A 190 -19.65 -21.89 -11.91
C GLN A 190 -18.37 -22.53 -12.44
N SER A 191 -18.49 -23.76 -12.93
CA SER A 191 -17.40 -24.50 -13.55
C SER A 191 -17.06 -23.97 -14.95
N MET A 192 -15.87 -24.30 -15.46
CA MET A 192 -15.47 -23.91 -16.83
C MET A 192 -16.41 -24.49 -17.90
N ASP A 193 -17.00 -25.66 -17.65
CA ASP A 193 -17.98 -26.25 -18.56
C ASP A 193 -19.34 -25.56 -18.48
N GLU A 194 -19.81 -25.23 -17.28
CA GLU A 194 -21.03 -24.45 -17.10
C GLU A 194 -20.92 -23.08 -17.80
N LEU A 195 -19.80 -22.38 -17.62
CA LEU A 195 -19.56 -21.08 -18.27
C LEU A 195 -19.52 -21.20 -19.79
N TYR A 196 -18.90 -22.25 -20.33
CA TYR A 196 -18.88 -22.47 -21.77
C TYR A 196 -20.28 -22.74 -22.34
N VAL A 197 -21.08 -23.56 -21.64
CA VAL A 197 -22.48 -23.84 -22.01
C VAL A 197 -23.31 -22.56 -21.97
N VAL A 198 -23.19 -21.75 -20.92
CA VAL A 198 -23.88 -20.46 -20.80
C VAL A 198 -23.48 -19.52 -21.95
N THR A 199 -22.18 -19.42 -22.26
CA THR A 199 -21.66 -18.62 -23.37
C THR A 199 -22.27 -19.06 -24.71
N LYS A 200 -22.35 -20.38 -24.95
CA LYS A 200 -22.95 -20.93 -26.17
C LYS A 200 -24.45 -20.73 -26.26
N LYS A 201 -25.16 -20.87 -25.14
CA LYS A 201 -26.60 -20.59 -25.07
C LYS A 201 -26.87 -19.13 -25.40
N ARG A 202 -26.07 -18.22 -24.84
CA ARG A 202 -26.14 -16.78 -25.11
C ARG A 202 -25.89 -16.47 -26.58
N GLU A 203 -24.80 -16.98 -27.16
CA GLU A 203 -24.52 -16.84 -28.60
C GLU A 203 -25.70 -17.30 -29.46
N LYS A 204 -26.28 -18.46 -29.14
CA LYS A 204 -27.45 -19.01 -29.85
C LYS A 204 -28.67 -18.09 -29.74
N THR A 205 -29.02 -17.66 -28.54
CA THR A 205 -30.17 -16.77 -28.31
C THR A 205 -30.04 -15.44 -29.06
N ILE A 206 -28.85 -14.83 -29.07
CA ILE A 206 -28.62 -13.57 -29.78
C ILE A 206 -28.83 -13.74 -31.29
N ARG A 207 -28.33 -14.84 -31.87
CA ARG A 207 -28.55 -15.16 -33.28
C ARG A 207 -30.02 -15.45 -33.61
N GLU A 208 -30.73 -16.17 -32.73
CA GLU A 208 -32.16 -16.47 -32.89
C GLU A 208 -33.04 -15.20 -32.86
N LEU A 209 -32.60 -14.16 -32.15
CA LEU A 209 -33.23 -12.84 -32.14
C LEU A 209 -32.93 -12.00 -33.40
N GLY A 210 -32.22 -12.56 -34.39
CA GLY A 210 -31.97 -11.94 -35.69
C GLY A 210 -30.73 -11.05 -35.78
N PHE A 211 -29.87 -11.05 -34.76
CA PHE A 211 -28.62 -10.29 -34.77
C PHE A 211 -27.49 -11.07 -35.43
N GLY A 212 -26.66 -10.38 -36.23
CA GLY A 212 -25.33 -10.89 -36.59
C GLY A 212 -24.47 -10.99 -35.33
N TYR A 213 -23.59 -12.00 -35.22
CA TYR A 213 -22.80 -12.21 -34.01
C TYR A 213 -21.34 -12.51 -34.36
N ARG A 214 -20.46 -11.57 -34.02
CA ARG A 214 -19.00 -11.64 -34.15
C ARG A 214 -18.36 -11.74 -32.78
N LYS A 215 -17.38 -12.63 -32.64
CA LYS A 215 -16.70 -12.84 -31.36
C LYS A 215 -15.20 -13.03 -31.55
N ILE A 216 -14.45 -12.68 -30.53
CA ILE A 216 -13.03 -12.99 -30.43
C ILE A 216 -12.71 -13.49 -29.02
N TRP A 217 -11.84 -14.49 -28.91
CA TRP A 217 -11.35 -14.92 -27.59
C TRP A 217 -10.16 -14.07 -27.17
N GLU A 218 -10.07 -13.81 -25.86
CA GLU A 218 -8.99 -13.02 -25.25
C GLU A 218 -7.60 -13.49 -25.68
N HIS A 219 -7.35 -14.80 -25.71
CA HIS A 219 -6.05 -15.35 -26.09
C HIS A 219 -5.73 -15.19 -27.59
N ASP A 220 -6.76 -15.19 -28.45
CA ASP A 220 -6.61 -14.99 -29.89
C ASP A 220 -6.33 -13.51 -30.18
N PHE A 221 -7.04 -12.59 -29.52
CA PHE A 221 -6.75 -11.16 -29.61
C PHE A 221 -5.37 -10.80 -29.06
N ALA A 222 -4.98 -11.40 -27.93
CA ALA A 222 -3.64 -11.23 -27.38
C ALA A 222 -2.54 -11.73 -28.35
N SER A 223 -2.84 -12.77 -29.14
CA SER A 223 -1.94 -13.24 -30.21
C SER A 223 -1.89 -12.26 -31.38
N GLN A 224 -3.03 -11.69 -31.80
CA GLN A 224 -3.09 -10.65 -32.83
C GLN A 224 -2.32 -9.38 -32.44
N LEU A 225 -2.41 -8.94 -31.19
CA LEU A 225 -1.63 -7.80 -30.66
C LEU A 225 -0.11 -8.04 -30.72
N LYS A 226 0.32 -9.31 -30.63
CA LYS A 226 1.75 -9.67 -30.74
C LYS A 226 2.22 -9.72 -32.19
N SER A 227 1.41 -10.24 -33.10
CA SER A 227 1.78 -10.44 -34.51
C SER A 227 1.54 -9.22 -35.40
N ASN A 228 0.51 -8.41 -35.12
CA ASN A 228 0.13 -7.26 -35.94
C ASN A 228 0.68 -5.94 -35.37
N GLN A 229 1.74 -5.42 -35.99
CA GLN A 229 2.38 -4.17 -35.57
C GLN A 229 1.44 -2.95 -35.69
N ARG A 230 0.55 -2.91 -36.69
CA ARG A 230 -0.37 -1.77 -36.92
C ARG A 230 -1.45 -1.71 -35.83
N LEU A 231 -2.00 -2.86 -35.45
CA LEU A 231 -2.91 -2.99 -34.30
C LEU A 231 -2.20 -2.60 -33.00
N LYS A 232 -0.96 -3.07 -32.79
CA LYS A 232 -0.18 -2.72 -31.60
C LYS A 232 0.08 -1.23 -31.47
N LEU A 233 0.48 -0.56 -32.56
CA LEU A 233 0.68 0.89 -32.59
C LEU A 233 -0.63 1.64 -32.35
N PHE A 234 -1.73 1.19 -32.96
CA PHE A 234 -3.05 1.77 -32.72
C PHE A 234 -3.47 1.64 -31.25
N ALA A 235 -3.38 0.44 -30.68
CA ALA A 235 -3.70 0.18 -29.28
C ALA A 235 -2.91 1.06 -28.30
N ASN A 236 -1.62 1.31 -28.60
CA ASN A 236 -0.76 2.16 -27.78
C ASN A 236 -1.13 3.65 -27.86
N ASN A 237 -1.77 4.09 -28.94
CA ASN A 237 -2.16 5.49 -29.15
C ASN A 237 -3.57 5.80 -28.63
N LEU A 238 -4.37 4.79 -28.29
CA LEU A 238 -5.69 4.98 -27.68
C LEU A 238 -5.56 5.45 -26.23
N ASP A 239 -6.23 6.55 -25.88
CA ASP A 239 -6.33 7.09 -24.52
C ASP A 239 -7.38 6.30 -23.71
N ILE A 240 -7.16 4.98 -23.60
CA ILE A 240 -8.02 4.04 -22.86
C ILE A 240 -7.27 3.54 -21.63
N GLU A 241 -7.93 3.73 -20.50
CA GLU A 241 -7.45 3.31 -19.20
C GLU A 241 -8.30 2.19 -18.63
N GLU A 242 -7.64 1.24 -17.97
CA GLU A 242 -8.35 0.25 -17.14
C GLU A 242 -9.03 0.92 -15.95
N ARG A 243 -9.92 0.20 -15.28
CA ARG A 243 -10.53 0.64 -14.03
C ARG A 243 -9.47 0.98 -12.98
N LEU A 244 -9.86 1.82 -12.03
CA LEU A 244 -9.04 2.22 -10.91
C LEU A 244 -8.63 0.99 -10.08
N ASP A 245 -7.32 0.74 -9.99
CA ASP A 245 -6.74 -0.18 -9.01
C ASP A 245 -6.16 0.63 -7.84
N PRO A 246 -6.71 0.49 -6.61
CA PRO A 246 -6.19 1.18 -5.43
C PRO A 246 -4.71 0.89 -5.16
N ARG A 247 -4.21 -0.31 -5.48
CA ARG A 247 -2.80 -0.63 -5.23
C ARG A 247 -1.84 0.24 -6.04
N LEU A 248 -2.29 0.82 -7.15
CA LEU A 248 -1.49 1.77 -7.94
C LEU A 248 -1.32 3.12 -7.21
N ALA A 249 -2.23 3.49 -6.31
CA ALA A 249 -2.11 4.66 -5.45
C ALA A 249 -1.25 4.42 -4.19
N PHE A 250 -0.86 3.17 -3.91
CA PHE A 250 -0.07 2.86 -2.73
C PHE A 250 1.43 3.09 -3.00
N PHE A 251 1.92 4.26 -2.58
CA PHE A 251 3.33 4.66 -2.66
C PHE A 251 3.99 4.66 -1.27
N GLY A 252 5.31 4.50 -1.23
CA GLY A 252 6.07 4.59 0.03
C GLY A 252 6.38 6.03 0.43
N GLY A 253 7.31 6.18 1.38
CA GLY A 253 7.88 7.48 1.74
C GLY A 253 8.74 8.09 0.63
N ARG A 254 8.96 9.41 0.73
CA ARG A 254 9.79 10.18 -0.21
C ARG A 254 11.26 10.15 0.24
N THR A 255 12.10 9.48 -0.53
CA THR A 255 13.56 9.49 -0.34
C THR A 255 14.24 9.97 -1.61
N ASP A 256 14.94 11.09 -1.52
CA ASP A 256 15.64 11.68 -2.65
C ASP A 256 16.85 12.52 -2.20
N THR A 257 17.79 12.70 -3.13
CA THR A 257 18.96 13.57 -2.97
C THR A 257 18.74 14.77 -3.88
N THR A 258 18.72 15.98 -3.32
CA THR A 258 18.54 17.21 -4.11
C THR A 258 19.87 17.88 -4.40
N LYS A 259 20.87 17.74 -3.53
CA LYS A 259 22.26 18.12 -3.81
C LYS A 259 23.22 16.96 -3.58
N LEU A 260 24.09 16.68 -4.54
CA LEU A 260 25.10 15.63 -4.42
C LEU A 260 26.28 16.06 -3.53
N TYR A 261 26.60 17.35 -3.48
CA TYR A 261 27.66 17.90 -2.66
C TYR A 261 27.32 19.33 -2.23
N TYR A 262 27.55 19.66 -0.95
CA TYR A 262 27.43 21.02 -0.45
C TYR A 262 28.41 21.25 0.70
N LYS A 263 29.09 22.40 0.67
CA LYS A 263 29.94 22.88 1.77
C LYS A 263 29.42 24.23 2.20
N VAL A 264 29.24 24.41 3.51
CA VAL A 264 28.78 25.65 4.12
C VAL A 264 29.61 26.84 3.64
N LYS A 265 28.94 27.94 3.29
CA LYS A 265 29.56 29.22 2.94
C LYS A 265 29.12 30.28 3.95
N ASN A 266 30.01 31.23 4.27
CA ASN A 266 29.69 32.36 5.14
C ASN A 266 29.07 31.91 6.49
N GLU A 267 27.94 32.51 6.90
CA GLU A 267 27.20 32.20 8.13
C GLU A 267 26.14 31.08 7.97
N GLU A 268 26.17 30.31 6.88
CA GLU A 268 25.24 29.19 6.67
C GLU A 268 25.46 28.07 7.69
N LYS A 269 24.41 27.28 7.96
CA LYS A 269 24.52 26.06 8.77
C LYS A 269 23.72 24.95 8.10
N ILE A 270 24.27 23.75 7.97
CA ILE A 270 23.45 22.61 7.53
C ILE A 270 22.82 21.95 8.76
N LYS A 271 21.49 21.83 8.75
CA LYS A 271 20.69 21.22 9.81
C LYS A 271 20.13 19.88 9.34
N TYR A 272 19.96 18.95 10.28
CA TYR A 272 19.33 17.67 10.04
C TYR A 272 18.16 17.52 11.03
N VAL A 273 16.95 17.45 10.49
CA VAL A 273 15.72 17.32 11.27
C VAL A 273 14.96 16.05 10.93
N ASP A 274 14.29 15.47 11.92
CA ASP A 274 13.46 14.26 11.82
C ASP A 274 12.12 14.45 12.53
N PHE A 275 11.04 13.98 11.92
CA PHE A 275 9.71 14.02 12.54
C PHE A 275 9.60 12.98 13.66
N THR A 276 9.22 13.44 14.85
CA THR A 276 8.93 12.56 15.99
C THR A 276 7.73 11.67 15.68
N SER A 277 7.97 10.46 15.18
CA SER A 277 6.95 9.46 14.86
C SER A 277 5.91 9.92 13.81
N LEU A 278 6.38 10.20 12.58
CA LEU A 278 5.56 10.66 11.47
C LEU A 278 4.32 9.78 11.15
N TYR A 279 4.48 8.45 11.07
CA TYR A 279 3.32 7.58 10.79
C TYR A 279 2.34 7.50 11.96
N PRO A 280 2.76 7.37 13.22
CA PRO A 280 1.85 7.51 14.36
C PRO A 280 1.13 8.86 14.40
N TRP A 281 1.81 9.98 14.10
CA TRP A 281 1.17 11.28 13.94
C TRP A 281 0.07 11.23 12.88
N THR A 282 0.40 10.67 11.71
CA THR A 282 -0.53 10.53 10.60
C THR A 282 -1.76 9.71 10.98
N ASN A 283 -1.56 8.61 11.72
CA ASN A 283 -2.65 7.73 12.15
C ASN A 283 -3.56 8.39 13.20
N LYS A 284 -3.01 9.29 14.04
CA LYS A 284 -3.78 10.02 15.05
C LYS A 284 -4.53 11.21 14.44
N TYR A 285 -3.86 12.08 13.70
CA TYR A 285 -4.37 13.42 13.38
C TYR A 285 -5.02 13.56 12.00
N CYS A 286 -4.73 12.66 11.05
CA CYS A 286 -5.18 12.84 9.67
C CYS A 286 -6.55 12.18 9.40
N ARG A 287 -7.21 12.67 8.36
CA ARG A 287 -8.54 12.21 7.91
C ARG A 287 -8.44 10.87 7.15
N TYR A 288 -9.29 9.90 7.48
CA TYR A 288 -9.34 8.58 6.84
C TYR A 288 -10.73 8.26 6.28
N PRO A 289 -10.81 7.55 5.14
CA PRO A 289 -12.08 7.09 4.59
C PRO A 289 -12.72 6.00 5.46
N LEU A 290 -14.04 6.04 5.60
CA LEU A 290 -14.85 5.03 6.27
C LEU A 290 -15.79 4.34 5.28
N HIS A 291 -16.21 3.12 5.64
CA HIS A 291 -17.18 2.33 4.89
C HIS A 291 -16.76 2.11 3.42
N HIS A 292 -17.73 1.86 2.54
CA HIS A 292 -17.48 1.58 1.13
C HIS A 292 -17.55 2.85 0.28
N PRO A 293 -16.73 2.98 -0.77
CA PRO A 293 -16.80 4.11 -1.68
C PRO A 293 -17.97 4.00 -2.67
N GLU A 294 -18.44 5.15 -3.10
CA GLU A 294 -19.22 5.36 -4.31
C GLU A 294 -18.30 5.41 -5.53
N ILE A 295 -18.66 4.66 -6.58
CA ILE A 295 -17.83 4.51 -7.78
C ILE A 295 -18.40 5.39 -8.89
N ILE A 296 -17.68 6.47 -9.22
CA ILE A 296 -18.09 7.48 -10.19
C ILE A 296 -17.22 7.33 -11.44
N THR A 297 -17.86 7.26 -12.62
CA THR A 297 -17.19 6.92 -13.88
C THR A 297 -17.51 7.87 -15.03
N LYS A 298 -18.44 8.78 -14.81
CA LYS A 298 -18.94 9.77 -15.76
C LYS A 298 -19.58 10.90 -14.97
N ASP A 299 -19.90 12.00 -15.65
CA ASP A 299 -20.62 13.14 -15.07
C ASP A 299 -19.90 13.65 -13.80
N PHE A 300 -18.56 13.76 -13.89
CA PHE A 300 -17.72 14.17 -12.76
C PHE A 300 -18.01 15.61 -12.36
N GLU A 301 -18.09 15.83 -11.05
CA GLU A 301 -18.07 17.14 -10.40
C GLU A 301 -16.63 17.67 -10.33
N GLU A 302 -16.49 18.86 -9.73
CA GLU A 302 -15.18 19.39 -9.38
C GLU A 302 -14.45 18.48 -8.39
N LEU A 303 -13.13 18.36 -8.56
CA LEU A 303 -12.34 17.38 -7.82
C LEU A 303 -12.34 17.60 -6.29
N ASP A 304 -12.61 18.83 -5.84
CA ASP A 304 -12.66 19.20 -4.43
C ASP A 304 -13.88 18.65 -3.68
N THR A 305 -14.95 18.25 -4.40
CA THR A 305 -16.10 17.58 -3.80
C THR A 305 -15.79 16.13 -3.42
N TYR A 306 -14.72 15.55 -3.96
CA TYR A 306 -14.37 14.15 -3.77
C TYR A 306 -13.30 13.93 -2.70
N PHE A 307 -13.64 13.13 -1.69
CA PHE A 307 -12.68 12.51 -0.78
C PHE A 307 -12.50 11.02 -1.12
N GLY A 308 -11.28 10.57 -1.41
CA GLY A 308 -11.03 9.16 -1.74
C GLY A 308 -9.87 8.95 -2.70
N LEU A 309 -10.09 8.14 -3.74
CA LEU A 309 -9.10 7.89 -4.80
C LEU A 309 -9.62 8.38 -6.15
N CYS A 310 -8.73 8.85 -7.02
CA CYS A 310 -9.06 9.14 -8.40
C CYS A 310 -8.01 8.58 -9.36
N LYS A 311 -8.47 8.15 -10.54
CA LYS A 311 -7.64 7.84 -11.70
C LYS A 311 -7.70 9.02 -12.64
N VAL A 312 -6.56 9.65 -12.86
CA VAL A 312 -6.49 10.98 -13.48
C VAL A 312 -5.30 11.07 -14.44
N LYS A 313 -5.49 11.81 -15.53
CA LYS A 313 -4.43 12.36 -16.35
C LYS A 313 -4.18 13.79 -15.95
N ILE A 314 -2.96 14.09 -15.52
CA ILE A 314 -2.61 15.38 -14.95
C ILE A 314 -1.31 15.90 -15.56
N LEU A 315 -1.28 17.19 -15.87
CA LEU A 315 -0.12 17.88 -16.42
C LEU A 315 0.64 18.59 -15.28
N PRO A 316 1.89 18.19 -14.99
CA PRO A 316 2.71 18.93 -14.04
C PRO A 316 3.07 20.34 -14.54
N PRO A 317 3.30 21.31 -13.65
CA PRO A 317 3.85 22.62 -14.00
C PRO A 317 5.29 22.49 -14.51
N ARG A 318 5.85 23.60 -15.00
CA ARG A 318 7.30 23.72 -15.24
C ARG A 318 7.97 24.34 -14.02
N HIS A 319 9.27 24.11 -13.87
CA HIS A 319 10.13 24.76 -12.87
C HIS A 319 9.72 24.59 -11.40
N LEU A 320 9.03 23.50 -11.05
CA LEU A 320 8.73 23.15 -9.66
C LEU A 320 9.85 22.27 -9.08
N TYR A 321 10.64 22.81 -8.16
CA TYR A 321 11.84 22.14 -7.63
C TYR A 321 11.54 20.86 -6.83
N HIS A 322 10.40 20.88 -6.13
CA HIS A 322 9.81 19.73 -5.45
C HIS A 322 8.46 19.37 -6.07
N ALA A 323 8.48 18.47 -7.06
CA ALA A 323 7.27 17.88 -7.60
C ALA A 323 6.45 17.16 -6.51
N VAL A 324 5.12 17.25 -6.59
CA VAL A 324 4.18 16.71 -5.59
C VAL A 324 3.92 15.23 -5.83
N LEU A 325 3.49 14.89 -7.06
CA LEU A 325 2.94 13.57 -7.34
C LEU A 325 4.01 12.50 -7.53
N PRO A 326 3.87 11.33 -6.87
CA PRO A 326 4.75 10.20 -7.09
C PRO A 326 4.53 9.56 -8.48
N TYR A 327 5.61 9.04 -9.05
CA TYR A 327 5.60 8.29 -10.30
C TYR A 327 6.57 7.10 -10.22
N ARG A 328 6.09 5.91 -10.58
CA ARG A 328 6.89 4.68 -10.61
C ARG A 328 7.43 4.46 -12.03
N CYS A 329 8.74 4.56 -12.20
CA CYS A 329 9.43 4.18 -13.44
C CYS A 329 10.71 3.40 -13.10
N HIS A 330 11.09 2.46 -13.96
CA HIS A 330 12.32 1.65 -13.80
C HIS A 330 12.47 0.97 -12.43
N GLY A 331 11.36 0.54 -11.83
CA GLY A 331 11.33 -0.09 -10.50
C GLY A 331 11.62 0.87 -9.33
N LYS A 332 11.65 2.19 -9.57
CA LYS A 332 11.95 3.23 -8.59
C LYS A 332 10.74 4.17 -8.41
N LEU A 333 10.64 4.76 -7.21
CA LEU A 333 9.73 5.87 -6.93
C LEU A 333 10.45 7.18 -7.23
N THR A 334 9.91 7.95 -8.16
CA THR A 334 10.40 9.27 -8.60
C THR A 334 9.31 10.32 -8.45
N PHE A 335 9.66 11.60 -8.59
CA PHE A 335 8.73 12.72 -8.57
C PHE A 335 9.04 13.65 -9.76
N PRO A 336 8.60 13.32 -10.98
CA PRO A 336 8.95 14.07 -12.19
C PRO A 336 7.92 15.15 -12.55
N LEU A 337 8.32 16.07 -13.42
CA LEU A 337 7.46 17.06 -14.10
C LEU A 337 7.17 16.71 -15.56
N CYS A 338 7.78 15.64 -16.08
CA CYS A 338 7.51 15.09 -17.40
C CYS A 338 7.63 13.56 -17.34
N ARG A 339 6.55 12.88 -17.68
CA ARG A 339 6.50 11.41 -17.79
C ARG A 339 7.58 10.88 -18.75
N THR A 340 7.62 11.38 -20.00
CA THR A 340 8.58 10.91 -21.00
C THR A 340 10.03 11.12 -20.54
N CYS A 341 10.39 12.28 -19.97
CA CYS A 341 11.74 12.49 -19.46
C CYS A 341 12.12 11.48 -18.36
N ALA A 342 11.19 11.15 -17.46
CA ALA A 342 11.46 10.16 -16.41
C ALA A 342 11.60 8.74 -16.97
N ASP A 343 10.76 8.39 -17.96
CA ASP A 343 10.79 7.09 -18.62
C ASP A 343 12.05 6.90 -19.49
N THR A 344 12.55 7.95 -20.12
CA THR A 344 13.78 7.91 -20.93
C THR A 344 15.04 8.28 -20.15
N LYS A 345 14.91 8.68 -18.87
CA LYS A 345 15.98 9.23 -18.01
C LYS A 345 16.70 10.42 -18.65
N HIS A 346 15.95 11.26 -19.37
CA HIS A 346 16.47 12.42 -20.10
C HIS A 346 17.14 13.43 -19.15
N GLN A 347 18.43 13.70 -19.37
CA GLN A 347 19.23 14.64 -18.58
C GLN A 347 19.22 16.08 -19.14
N GLY A 348 18.70 16.28 -20.36
CA GLY A 348 18.71 17.58 -21.02
C GLY A 348 17.44 18.41 -20.78
N LYS A 349 17.37 19.55 -21.49
CA LYS A 349 16.17 20.41 -21.56
C LYS A 349 14.97 19.65 -22.09
N CYS A 350 13.81 19.85 -21.47
CA CYS A 350 12.56 19.18 -21.83
C CYS A 350 11.80 19.93 -22.93
N THR A 351 11.79 19.36 -24.14
CA THR A 351 11.06 19.87 -25.32
C THR A 351 9.73 19.15 -25.57
N HIS A 352 9.35 18.21 -24.70
CA HIS A 352 8.12 17.42 -24.84
C HIS A 352 6.85 18.28 -24.74
N ASN A 353 5.83 17.88 -25.49
CA ASN A 353 4.51 18.52 -25.47
C ASN A 353 3.69 18.12 -24.23
N GLU A 354 2.49 18.69 -24.06
CA GLU A 354 1.64 18.41 -22.89
C GLU A 354 1.25 16.94 -22.76
N GLN A 355 0.95 16.27 -23.87
CA GLN A 355 0.56 14.86 -23.87
C GLN A 355 1.71 13.97 -23.39
N GLU A 356 2.93 14.22 -23.87
CA GLU A 356 4.14 13.51 -23.47
C GLU A 356 4.55 13.81 -22.02
N ARG A 357 4.33 15.05 -21.56
CA ARG A 357 4.62 15.45 -20.18
C ARG A 357 3.61 14.90 -19.18
N SER A 358 2.34 14.80 -19.57
CA SER A 358 1.25 14.40 -18.68
C SER A 358 1.49 13.02 -18.06
N ILE A 359 1.08 12.90 -16.80
CA ILE A 359 1.15 11.68 -16.02
C ILE A 359 -0.27 11.14 -15.88
N THR A 360 -0.47 9.88 -16.26
CA THR A 360 -1.69 9.14 -15.96
C THR A 360 -1.42 8.22 -14.78
N GLY A 361 -2.20 8.35 -13.71
CA GLY A 361 -1.99 7.58 -12.49
C GLY A 361 -3.22 7.55 -11.59
N THR A 362 -3.14 6.73 -10.55
CA THR A 362 -4.14 6.66 -9.47
C THR A 362 -3.56 7.31 -8.23
N TYR A 363 -4.28 8.25 -7.63
CA TYR A 363 -3.83 9.03 -6.48
C TYR A 363 -4.96 9.17 -5.46
N ALA A 364 -4.61 9.44 -4.20
CA ALA A 364 -5.59 9.91 -3.24
C ALA A 364 -5.96 11.37 -3.55
N THR A 365 -7.23 11.71 -3.47
CA THR A 365 -7.71 13.05 -3.85
C THR A 365 -6.99 14.18 -3.09
N PRO A 366 -6.66 14.09 -1.77
CA PRO A 366 -5.90 15.15 -1.10
C PRO A 366 -4.52 15.41 -1.70
N GLU A 367 -3.82 14.39 -2.18
CA GLU A 367 -2.50 14.52 -2.81
C GLU A 367 -2.61 15.26 -4.16
N VAL A 368 -3.72 15.04 -4.89
CA VAL A 368 -4.02 15.76 -6.14
C VAL A 368 -4.43 17.20 -5.87
N MET A 369 -5.11 17.49 -4.76
CA MET A 369 -5.46 18.86 -4.37
C MET A 369 -4.22 19.70 -4.10
N VAL A 370 -3.26 19.17 -3.32
CA VAL A 370 -1.95 19.83 -3.13
C VAL A 370 -1.21 19.99 -4.46
N ALA A 371 -1.31 19.02 -5.38
CA ALA A 371 -0.75 19.17 -6.71
C ALA A 371 -1.41 20.32 -7.49
N LYS A 372 -2.73 20.47 -7.45
CA LYS A 372 -3.45 21.60 -8.08
C LYS A 372 -2.98 22.94 -7.51
N GLU A 373 -2.84 23.05 -6.20
CA GLU A 373 -2.31 24.26 -5.53
C GLU A 373 -0.89 24.62 -6.00
N LYS A 374 -0.09 23.62 -6.36
CA LYS A 374 1.26 23.78 -6.92
C LYS A 374 1.29 23.94 -8.44
N GLY A 375 0.14 24.20 -9.07
CA GLY A 375 0.04 24.53 -10.49
C GLY A 375 -0.10 23.33 -11.43
N TYR A 376 -0.41 22.13 -10.92
CA TYR A 376 -0.76 21.00 -11.77
C TYR A 376 -2.15 21.21 -12.39
N ARG A 377 -2.32 20.85 -13.66
CA ARG A 377 -3.60 20.93 -14.37
C ARG A 377 -4.17 19.55 -14.64
N VAL A 378 -5.35 19.27 -14.09
CA VAL A 378 -6.10 18.05 -14.41
C VAL A 378 -6.56 18.12 -15.86
N LEU A 379 -6.14 17.16 -16.68
CA LEU A 379 -6.52 17.07 -18.09
C LEU A 379 -7.75 16.21 -18.30
N LYS A 380 -7.87 15.11 -17.54
CA LYS A 380 -8.98 14.15 -17.66
C LYS A 380 -9.13 13.31 -16.39
N LEU A 381 -10.35 13.14 -15.91
CA LEU A 381 -10.72 12.13 -14.91
C LEU A 381 -11.22 10.88 -15.64
N TYR A 382 -10.75 9.71 -15.21
CA TYR A 382 -11.22 8.43 -15.75
C TYR A 382 -12.18 7.72 -14.79
N GLU A 383 -11.93 7.82 -13.49
CA GLU A 383 -12.73 7.19 -12.44
C GLU A 383 -12.43 7.82 -11.08
N VAL A 384 -13.44 7.95 -10.23
CA VAL A 384 -13.32 8.43 -8.85
C VAL A 384 -13.99 7.43 -7.92
N TRP A 385 -13.30 7.05 -6.84
CA TRP A 385 -13.86 6.28 -5.74
C TRP A 385 -13.99 7.24 -4.57
N HIS A 386 -15.19 7.79 -4.42
CA HIS A 386 -15.52 8.76 -3.39
C HIS A 386 -16.01 8.05 -2.13
N PHE A 387 -15.48 8.40 -0.96
CA PHE A 387 -15.98 7.96 0.33
C PHE A 387 -16.81 9.09 0.94
N PRO A 388 -18.15 8.93 1.02
CA PRO A 388 -19.02 9.93 1.64
C PRO A 388 -18.76 10.07 3.14
N ASP A 389 -18.38 8.97 3.78
CA ASP A 389 -18.05 8.92 5.20
C ASP A 389 -16.54 8.92 5.44
N ASP A 390 -16.13 9.61 6.48
CA ASP A 390 -14.74 9.67 6.91
C ASP A 390 -14.63 9.91 8.43
N THR A 391 -13.40 9.87 8.93
CA THR A 391 -13.13 10.25 10.32
C THR A 391 -11.80 10.95 10.43
N GLN A 392 -11.74 11.91 11.34
CA GLN A 392 -10.53 12.62 11.75
C GLN A 392 -10.60 12.83 13.27
N TYR A 393 -9.44 12.85 13.93
CA TYR A 393 -9.36 13.25 15.33
C TYR A 393 -9.55 14.75 15.46
N ASP A 394 -10.47 15.14 16.33
CA ASP A 394 -10.71 16.53 16.70
C ASP A 394 -9.98 16.83 18.01
N LYS A 395 -9.01 17.76 17.93
CA LYS A 395 -8.21 18.19 19.08
C LYS A 395 -9.02 19.02 20.09
N GLN A 396 -10.09 19.69 19.66
CA GLN A 396 -10.93 20.51 20.55
C GLN A 396 -11.81 19.64 21.44
N THR A 397 -12.43 18.61 20.88
CA THR A 397 -13.28 17.67 21.61
C THR A 397 -12.52 16.48 22.20
N ASN A 398 -11.25 16.31 21.81
CA ASN A 398 -10.40 15.16 22.14
C ASN A 398 -11.08 13.82 21.78
N SER A 399 -11.74 13.77 20.62
CA SER A 399 -12.53 12.61 20.19
C SER A 399 -12.42 12.35 18.68
N GLY A 400 -12.92 11.20 18.24
CA GLY A 400 -12.86 10.78 16.84
C GLY A 400 -11.50 10.21 16.42
N GLY A 401 -11.37 9.96 15.11
CA GLY A 401 -10.20 9.31 14.51
C GLY A 401 -10.19 7.79 14.69
N LEU A 402 -9.78 7.10 13.64
CA LEU A 402 -9.82 5.65 13.55
C LEU A 402 -8.77 4.95 14.43
N PHE A 403 -7.62 5.59 14.63
CA PHE A 403 -6.48 5.03 15.35
C PHE A 403 -6.10 5.82 16.60
N THR A 404 -6.85 6.86 16.96
CA THR A 404 -6.54 7.80 18.05
C THR A 404 -6.25 7.07 19.35
N ASN A 405 -7.19 6.28 19.84
CA ASN A 405 -7.07 5.57 21.12
C ASN A 405 -5.89 4.57 21.11
N TYR A 406 -5.66 3.91 19.98
CA TYR A 406 -4.53 2.99 19.81
C TYR A 406 -3.20 3.74 19.92
N VAL A 407 -3.06 4.86 19.18
CA VAL A 407 -1.86 5.68 19.22
C VAL A 407 -1.66 6.29 20.60
N GLN A 408 -2.71 6.81 21.24
CA GLN A 408 -2.63 7.39 22.58
C GLN A 408 -2.15 6.36 23.62
N LEU A 409 -2.69 5.13 23.61
CA LEU A 409 -2.25 4.08 24.54
C LEU A 409 -0.76 3.79 24.40
N PHE A 410 -0.30 3.47 23.18
CA PHE A 410 1.10 3.08 23.00
C PHE A 410 2.06 4.28 23.06
N LEU A 411 1.59 5.50 22.77
CA LEU A 411 2.38 6.70 22.97
C LEU A 411 2.56 7.01 24.46
N LYS A 412 1.51 6.87 25.28
CA LYS A 412 1.58 6.95 26.75
C LYS A 412 2.62 5.98 27.30
N ILE A 413 2.50 4.69 26.97
CA ILE A 413 3.43 3.64 27.43
C ILE A 413 4.86 3.97 26.99
N LYS A 414 5.05 4.39 25.73
CA LYS A 414 6.38 4.77 25.21
C LYS A 414 6.97 5.94 25.99
N GLN A 415 6.15 6.94 26.31
CA GLN A 415 6.61 8.16 26.96
C GLN A 415 6.93 7.91 28.44
N GLU A 416 6.07 7.21 29.17
CA GLU A 416 6.32 6.78 30.55
C GLU A 416 7.58 5.91 30.65
N ALA A 417 7.74 4.95 29.74
CA ALA A 417 8.93 4.09 29.69
C ALA A 417 10.22 4.81 29.25
N SER A 418 10.14 6.05 28.76
CA SER A 418 11.32 6.84 28.40
C SER A 418 11.94 7.54 29.61
N GLY A 419 11.21 7.67 30.72
CA GLY A 419 11.60 8.49 31.87
C GLY A 419 11.43 9.99 31.60
N PHE A 420 11.70 10.81 32.62
CA PHE A 420 11.65 12.26 32.50
C PHE A 420 12.79 12.78 31.58
N PRO A 421 12.52 13.81 30.75
CA PRO A 421 13.55 14.46 29.97
C PRO A 421 14.71 15.00 30.83
N PRO A 422 15.94 15.12 30.30
CA PRO A 422 17.10 15.60 31.06
C PRO A 422 16.97 17.03 31.63
N HIS A 423 16.07 17.83 31.07
CA HIS A 423 15.75 19.18 31.54
C HIS A 423 14.74 19.20 32.70
N CYS A 424 14.03 18.09 32.96
CA CYS A 424 13.08 17.99 34.08
C CYS A 424 13.78 17.46 35.34
N ARG A 425 14.38 18.35 36.13
CA ARG A 425 15.14 18.04 37.34
C ARG A 425 14.36 18.33 38.61
N THR A 426 13.53 19.38 38.64
CA THR A 426 12.72 19.74 39.80
C THR A 426 11.33 19.08 39.75
N GLU A 427 10.64 19.05 40.90
CA GLU A 427 9.28 18.52 40.96
C GLU A 427 8.27 19.38 40.19
N GLU A 428 8.50 20.69 40.13
CA GLU A 428 7.72 21.62 39.31
C GLU A 428 7.88 21.30 37.83
N GLU A 429 9.12 21.12 37.35
CA GLU A 429 9.40 20.79 35.95
C GLU A 429 8.78 19.45 35.54
N LYS A 430 8.81 18.44 36.42
CA LYS A 430 8.14 17.15 36.19
C LYS A 430 6.63 17.28 36.07
N ARG A 431 6.00 18.08 36.94
CA ARG A 431 4.54 18.33 36.89
C ARG A 431 4.16 19.15 35.66
N ASP A 432 4.96 20.14 35.32
CA ASP A 432 4.80 20.95 34.12
C ASP A 432 4.91 20.10 32.86
N TYR A 433 5.87 19.18 32.80
CA TYR A 433 6.00 18.23 31.71
C TYR A 433 4.74 17.37 31.52
N ILE A 434 4.16 16.82 32.59
CA ILE A 434 2.91 16.04 32.52
C ILE A 434 1.74 16.93 32.05
N ARG A 435 1.62 18.15 32.59
CA ARG A 435 0.57 19.11 32.19
C ARG A 435 0.67 19.46 30.71
N LEU A 436 1.87 19.84 30.25
CA LEU A 436 2.13 20.21 28.86
C LEU A 436 1.90 19.02 27.91
N TYR A 437 2.22 17.80 28.34
CA TYR A 437 1.93 16.61 27.53
C TYR A 437 0.42 16.40 27.38
N LYS A 438 -0.36 16.58 28.45
CA LYS A 438 -1.82 16.54 28.37
C LYS A 438 -2.38 17.62 27.46
N GLU A 439 -1.90 18.86 27.57
CA GLU A 439 -2.36 19.99 26.75
C GLU A 439 -2.05 19.80 25.26
N ASN A 440 -0.86 19.29 24.92
CA ASN A 440 -0.44 19.15 23.53
C ASN A 440 -0.93 17.86 22.87
N GLU A 441 -0.93 16.74 23.61
CA GLU A 441 -1.23 15.40 23.09
C GLU A 441 -2.60 14.86 23.50
N GLY A 442 -3.27 15.44 24.50
CA GLY A 442 -4.49 14.89 25.08
C GLY A 442 -4.25 13.60 25.86
N ILE A 443 -3.02 13.36 26.33
CA ILE A 443 -2.61 12.12 27.02
C ILE A 443 -2.23 12.42 28.46
N ASP A 444 -2.94 11.78 29.38
CA ASP A 444 -2.61 11.79 30.81
C ASP A 444 -1.47 10.80 31.11
N LEU A 445 -0.27 11.32 31.38
CA LEU A 445 0.86 10.53 31.86
C LEU A 445 0.72 10.28 33.37
N ASP A 446 1.02 9.06 33.81
CA ASP A 446 1.05 8.69 35.22
C ASP A 446 2.45 8.92 35.79
N TYR A 447 2.55 9.83 36.77
CA TYR A 447 3.81 10.22 37.40
C TYR A 447 4.61 9.00 37.90
N ASP A 448 3.96 8.02 38.51
CA ASP A 448 4.63 6.86 39.12
C ASP A 448 5.12 5.84 38.08
N ASN A 449 4.58 5.90 36.86
CA ASN A 449 4.98 5.05 35.75
C ASN A 449 6.10 5.65 34.89
N ILE A 450 6.43 6.94 35.06
CA ILE A 450 7.51 7.60 34.31
C ILE A 450 8.87 7.12 34.83
N LYS A 451 9.35 6.00 34.27
CA LYS A 451 10.59 5.33 34.66
C LYS A 451 11.27 4.75 33.42
N VAL A 452 12.59 4.86 33.35
CA VAL A 452 13.37 4.34 32.22
C VAL A 452 13.20 2.82 32.14
N ASN A 453 12.52 2.36 31.09
CA ASN A 453 12.31 0.96 30.77
C ASN A 453 12.55 0.72 29.27
N PRO A 454 13.80 0.37 28.87
CA PRO A 454 14.16 0.22 27.46
C PRO A 454 13.36 -0.87 26.72
N GLY A 455 13.01 -1.96 27.42
CA GLY A 455 12.25 -3.07 26.84
C GLY A 455 10.81 -2.66 26.52
N LEU A 456 10.12 -2.08 27.50
CA LEU A 456 8.74 -1.61 27.34
C LEU A 456 8.66 -0.48 26.31
N ARG A 457 9.61 0.46 26.32
CA ARG A 457 9.70 1.52 25.32
C ARG A 457 9.86 0.96 23.91
N SER A 458 10.68 -0.09 23.74
CA SER A 458 10.89 -0.75 22.45
C SER A 458 9.62 -1.45 21.96
N LEU A 459 8.91 -2.15 22.85
CA LEU A 459 7.62 -2.77 22.55
C LEU A 459 6.57 -1.74 22.11
N ALA A 460 6.42 -0.66 22.87
CA ALA A 460 5.46 0.40 22.56
C ALA A 460 5.77 1.07 21.21
N LYS A 461 7.05 1.34 20.93
CA LYS A 461 7.51 1.85 19.61
C LYS A 461 7.18 0.86 18.48
N LEU A 462 7.32 -0.45 18.71
CA LEU A 462 6.96 -1.47 17.72
C LEU A 462 5.46 -1.47 17.45
N CYS A 463 4.62 -1.38 18.48
CA CYS A 463 3.16 -1.30 18.32
C CYS A 463 2.73 -0.08 17.51
N LEU A 464 3.28 1.11 17.82
CA LEU A 464 2.99 2.35 17.09
C LEU A 464 3.30 2.26 15.58
N ASN A 465 4.44 1.66 15.22
CA ASN A 465 4.94 1.69 13.85
C ASN A 465 4.52 0.48 12.99
N SER A 466 4.20 -0.67 13.60
CA SER A 466 4.07 -1.93 12.86
C SER A 466 2.66 -2.25 12.40
N PHE A 467 1.62 -1.76 13.09
CA PHE A 467 0.25 -2.22 12.85
C PHE A 467 -0.29 -1.77 11.49
N TRP A 468 -0.11 -0.48 11.12
CA TRP A 468 -0.70 0.07 9.90
C TRP A 468 -0.14 -0.60 8.63
N GLY A 469 1.14 -0.99 8.64
CA GLY A 469 1.79 -1.64 7.49
C GLY A 469 1.13 -2.96 7.09
N LYS A 470 0.45 -3.61 8.05
CA LYS A 470 -0.33 -4.84 7.81
C LYS A 470 -1.51 -4.60 6.87
N PHE A 471 -2.14 -3.41 6.91
CA PHE A 471 -3.23 -3.05 6.00
C PHE A 471 -2.79 -3.03 4.53
N GLY A 472 -1.52 -2.73 4.25
CA GLY A 472 -0.94 -2.70 2.90
C GLY A 472 -0.39 -4.04 2.41
N GLN A 473 -0.49 -5.12 3.19
CA GLN A 473 0.11 -6.41 2.89
C GLN A 473 -0.36 -6.95 1.52
N ARG A 474 0.57 -7.54 0.76
CA ARG A 474 0.25 -8.26 -0.48
C ARG A 474 -0.35 -9.62 -0.13
N LEU A 475 -1.50 -9.93 -0.72
CA LEU A 475 -2.22 -11.20 -0.49
C LEU A 475 -1.60 -12.38 -1.25
N PHE A 476 -0.98 -12.11 -2.41
CA PHE A 476 -0.45 -13.11 -3.34
C PHE A 476 1.04 -13.39 -3.14
N LEU A 477 1.49 -13.50 -1.89
CA LEU A 477 2.88 -13.88 -1.62
C LEU A 477 3.07 -15.38 -1.87
N LYS A 478 4.27 -15.76 -2.31
CA LYS A 478 4.71 -17.17 -2.39
C LYS A 478 4.52 -17.82 -1.02
N LYS A 479 3.83 -18.96 -1.01
CA LYS A 479 3.59 -19.80 0.17
C LYS A 479 4.42 -21.07 0.07
N HIS A 480 4.76 -21.58 1.25
CA HIS A 480 5.46 -22.84 1.41
C HIS A 480 4.58 -23.78 2.24
N SER A 481 4.27 -24.93 1.67
CA SER A 481 3.57 -26.02 2.37
C SER A 481 4.51 -27.20 2.52
N PHE A 482 4.40 -27.93 3.63
CA PHE A 482 5.18 -29.11 3.92
C PHE A 482 4.21 -30.28 4.02
N PHE A 483 4.54 -31.38 3.34
CA PHE A 483 3.72 -32.58 3.30
C PHE A 483 4.57 -33.76 3.69
N HIS A 484 4.13 -34.49 4.70
CA HIS A 484 4.67 -35.81 4.99
C HIS A 484 4.15 -36.82 3.96
N GLU A 485 4.81 -37.97 3.78
CA GLU A 485 4.34 -39.04 2.89
C GLU A 485 2.88 -39.45 3.18
N SER A 486 2.52 -39.47 4.47
CA SER A 486 1.15 -39.73 4.94
C SER A 486 0.11 -38.67 4.55
N GLU A 487 0.53 -37.56 3.92
CA GLU A 487 -0.31 -36.46 3.44
C GLU A 487 -0.17 -36.25 1.92
N ALA A 488 0.23 -37.30 1.19
CA ALA A 488 0.37 -37.27 -0.27
C ALA A 488 -0.93 -36.83 -0.99
N ASP A 489 -2.09 -37.17 -0.43
CA ASP A 489 -3.39 -36.73 -0.92
C ASP A 489 -3.52 -35.19 -0.94
N LYS A 490 -3.09 -34.51 0.14
CA LYS A 490 -3.10 -33.04 0.23
C LYS A 490 -2.11 -32.40 -0.74
N PHE A 491 -0.97 -33.05 -0.98
CA PHE A 491 0.01 -32.61 -1.97
C PHE A 491 -0.58 -32.62 -3.39
N PHE A 492 -1.19 -33.73 -3.81
CA PHE A 492 -1.83 -33.83 -5.12
C PHE A 492 -3.03 -32.89 -5.25
N GLN A 493 -3.81 -32.69 -4.18
CA GLN A 493 -4.88 -31.69 -4.16
C GLN A 493 -4.36 -30.28 -4.48
N ILE A 494 -3.19 -29.87 -3.97
CA ILE A 494 -2.63 -28.55 -4.29
C ILE A 494 -2.12 -28.47 -5.73
N ILE A 495 -1.49 -29.53 -6.24
CA ILE A 495 -0.95 -29.54 -7.60
C ILE A 495 -2.06 -29.48 -8.65
N SER A 496 -3.15 -30.21 -8.41
CA SER A 496 -4.32 -30.20 -9.29
C SER A 496 -5.21 -28.96 -9.09
N ASP A 497 -5.02 -28.16 -8.04
CA ASP A 497 -5.86 -27.00 -7.76
C ASP A 497 -5.56 -25.84 -8.75
N PRO A 498 -6.47 -25.53 -9.69
CA PRO A 498 -6.28 -24.47 -10.68
C PRO A 498 -6.27 -23.06 -10.07
N THR A 499 -6.72 -22.93 -8.81
CA THR A 499 -6.64 -21.68 -8.04
C THR A 499 -5.24 -21.42 -7.48
N LYS A 500 -4.35 -22.41 -7.54
CA LYS A 500 -2.95 -22.31 -7.12
C LYS A 500 -2.04 -22.46 -8.34
N VAL A 501 -0.93 -21.73 -8.31
CA VAL A 501 0.15 -21.86 -9.29
C VAL A 501 1.32 -22.47 -8.55
N VAL A 502 1.61 -23.73 -8.84
CA VAL A 502 2.79 -24.40 -8.31
C VAL A 502 4.02 -23.84 -9.01
N GLU A 503 4.96 -23.34 -8.23
CA GLU A 503 6.18 -22.74 -8.75
C GLU A 503 7.37 -23.70 -8.66
N ASN A 504 7.44 -24.49 -7.57
CA ASN A 504 8.53 -25.43 -7.36
C ASN A 504 8.18 -26.46 -6.26
N PHE A 505 8.95 -27.54 -6.17
CA PHE A 505 8.92 -28.44 -5.01
C PHE A 505 10.34 -28.90 -4.63
N HIS A 506 10.53 -29.23 -3.36
CA HIS A 506 11.80 -29.63 -2.78
C HIS A 506 11.62 -30.83 -1.86
N ILE A 507 12.38 -31.90 -2.10
CA ILE A 507 12.45 -33.03 -1.18
C ILE A 507 13.30 -32.59 0.02
N VAL A 508 12.70 -32.61 1.21
CA VAL A 508 13.31 -32.12 2.45
C VAL A 508 14.04 -33.23 3.18
N SER A 509 13.37 -34.37 3.27
CA SER A 509 13.81 -35.62 3.87
C SER A 509 13.18 -36.76 3.06
N ASN A 510 13.48 -38.01 3.43
CA ASN A 510 12.90 -39.19 2.77
C ASN A 510 11.36 -39.15 2.77
N ASP A 511 10.77 -38.59 3.82
CA ASP A 511 9.33 -38.68 4.05
C ASP A 511 8.63 -37.31 4.00
N THR A 512 9.33 -36.23 3.56
CA THR A 512 8.75 -34.88 3.55
C THR A 512 9.11 -34.09 2.30
N ILE A 513 8.09 -33.51 1.67
CA ILE A 513 8.21 -32.60 0.53
C ILE A 513 7.76 -31.20 0.93
N GLN A 514 8.49 -30.20 0.48
CA GLN A 514 8.04 -28.81 0.49
C GLN A 514 7.53 -28.43 -0.89
N LEU A 515 6.36 -27.82 -0.94
CA LEU A 515 5.76 -27.26 -2.14
C LEU A 515 5.78 -25.74 -2.07
N GLU A 516 6.32 -25.10 -3.10
CA GLU A 516 6.24 -23.65 -3.32
C GLU A 516 5.10 -23.35 -4.28
N TRP A 517 4.17 -22.50 -3.85
CA TRP A 517 3.02 -22.14 -4.67
C TRP A 517 2.58 -20.70 -4.40
N THR A 518 1.97 -20.08 -5.39
CA THR A 518 1.26 -18.81 -5.26
C THR A 518 -0.22 -19.00 -5.52
N GLN A 519 -1.06 -18.12 -4.95
CA GLN A 519 -2.45 -18.09 -5.33
C GLN A 519 -2.55 -17.49 -6.74
N ASN A 520 -3.29 -18.15 -7.62
CA ASN A 520 -3.57 -17.63 -8.95
C ASN A 520 -4.36 -16.31 -8.80
N SER A 521 -3.84 -15.23 -9.38
CA SER A 521 -4.46 -13.89 -9.31
C SER A 521 -5.91 -13.83 -9.80
N LYS A 522 -6.31 -14.79 -10.65
CA LYS A 522 -7.69 -14.95 -11.13
C LYS A 522 -8.66 -15.50 -10.08
N PHE A 523 -8.14 -15.98 -8.96
CA PHE A 523 -8.91 -16.54 -7.84
C PHE A 523 -8.44 -15.93 -6.51
N PRO A 524 -8.71 -14.65 -6.28
CA PRO A 524 -8.26 -13.98 -5.07
C PRO A 524 -8.95 -14.56 -3.82
N PRO A 525 -8.21 -14.79 -2.72
CA PRO A 525 -8.82 -15.25 -1.49
C PRO A 525 -9.62 -14.10 -0.87
N VAL A 526 -10.72 -14.42 -0.18
CA VAL A 526 -11.40 -13.45 0.67
C VAL A 526 -10.51 -13.19 1.88
N ASP A 527 -9.97 -11.97 2.01
CA ASP A 527 -9.16 -11.57 3.16
C ASP A 527 -9.64 -10.24 3.75
N ALA A 528 -10.24 -10.32 4.94
CA ALA A 528 -10.66 -9.16 5.73
C ALA A 528 -9.54 -8.60 6.63
N LYS A 529 -8.31 -9.10 6.52
CA LYS A 529 -7.17 -8.66 7.36
C LYS A 529 -6.38 -7.49 6.78
N THR A 530 -6.66 -7.09 5.55
CA THR A 530 -6.00 -5.96 4.87
C THR A 530 -7.01 -4.89 4.44
N ASN A 531 -6.56 -3.65 4.35
CA ASN A 531 -7.36 -2.55 3.84
C ASN A 531 -6.42 -1.56 3.13
N ILE A 532 -6.38 -1.66 1.80
CA ILE A 532 -5.43 -0.90 1.01
C ILE A 532 -5.65 0.62 1.13
N PHE A 533 -6.88 1.08 1.34
CA PHE A 533 -7.20 2.51 1.47
C PHE A 533 -6.52 3.12 2.68
N ILE A 534 -6.56 2.45 3.83
CA ILE A 534 -5.85 2.91 5.03
C ILE A 534 -4.35 3.06 4.75
N ALA A 535 -3.71 2.05 4.14
CA ALA A 535 -2.29 2.12 3.84
C ALA A 535 -1.93 3.24 2.84
N ILE A 536 -2.79 3.50 1.85
CA ILE A 536 -2.64 4.63 0.92
C ILE A 536 -2.70 5.95 1.68
N PHE A 537 -3.75 6.17 2.48
CA PHE A 537 -3.96 7.42 3.20
C PHE A 537 -2.85 7.66 4.24
N THR A 538 -2.43 6.64 5.01
CA THR A 538 -1.31 6.77 5.95
C THR A 538 -0.02 7.20 5.27
N THR A 539 0.34 6.60 4.13
CA THR A 539 1.58 6.96 3.43
C THR A 539 1.47 8.28 2.69
N MET A 540 0.29 8.62 2.17
CA MET A 540 0.03 9.87 1.47
C MET A 540 0.11 11.06 2.41
N TRP A 541 -0.58 11.02 3.55
CA TRP A 541 -0.53 12.10 4.53
C TRP A 541 0.88 12.31 5.08
N ALA A 542 1.64 11.23 5.32
CA ALA A 542 3.04 11.34 5.70
C ALA A 542 3.91 12.02 4.63
N ARG A 543 3.66 11.72 3.33
CA ARG A 543 4.33 12.42 2.23
C ARG A 543 3.97 13.90 2.18
N LEU A 544 2.69 14.24 2.36
CA LEU A 544 2.24 15.63 2.37
C LEU A 544 2.82 16.41 3.56
N LYS A 545 2.90 15.78 4.74
CA LYS A 545 3.51 16.39 5.91
C LYS A 545 4.99 16.70 5.72
N LEU A 546 5.74 15.78 5.09
CA LEU A 546 7.11 16.07 4.67
C LEU A 546 7.13 17.17 3.60
N TYR A 547 6.18 17.16 2.65
CA TYR A 547 6.12 18.13 1.57
C TYR A 547 5.98 19.58 2.07
N GLU A 548 5.25 19.83 3.16
CA GLU A 548 5.18 21.17 3.81
C GLU A 548 6.57 21.74 4.11
N VAL A 549 7.47 20.89 4.62
CA VAL A 549 8.86 21.27 4.94
C VAL A 549 9.66 21.51 3.67
N LEU A 550 9.49 20.66 2.65
CA LEU A 550 10.20 20.79 1.38
C LEU A 550 9.79 22.06 0.65
N ASP A 551 8.49 22.33 0.58
CA ASP A 551 7.94 23.51 -0.07
C ASP A 551 8.40 24.81 0.60
N MET A 552 8.51 24.83 1.94
CA MET A 552 9.07 25.97 2.68
C MET A 552 10.59 26.16 2.44
N LEU A 553 11.34 25.06 2.35
CA LEU A 553 12.80 25.10 2.24
C LEU A 553 13.30 25.31 0.81
N ASP A 554 12.55 24.82 -0.18
CA ASP A 554 12.84 24.88 -1.61
C ASP A 554 14.28 24.42 -1.95
N ASP A 555 15.04 25.22 -2.68
CA ASP A 555 16.40 24.91 -3.14
C ASP A 555 17.44 24.70 -2.02
N ARG A 556 17.08 25.03 -0.77
CA ARG A 556 17.90 24.80 0.44
C ARG A 556 17.88 23.37 0.92
N VAL A 557 16.96 22.52 0.45
CA VAL A 557 16.95 21.08 0.77
C VAL A 557 18.18 20.43 0.12
N LEU A 558 18.90 19.60 0.89
CA LEU A 558 20.01 18.78 0.42
C LEU A 558 19.61 17.32 0.22
N TYR A 559 18.79 16.78 1.13
CA TYR A 559 18.43 15.38 1.16
C TYR A 559 17.16 15.13 1.98
N THR A 560 16.36 14.13 1.58
CA THR A 560 15.18 13.69 2.33
C THR A 560 15.12 12.16 2.43
N ASP A 561 14.65 11.63 3.56
CA ASP A 561 14.30 10.22 3.69
C ASP A 561 13.09 10.02 4.58
N THR A 562 11.93 9.86 3.97
CA THR A 562 10.62 9.51 4.58
C THR A 562 10.11 10.55 5.58
N ASP A 563 10.75 10.66 6.73
CA ASP A 563 10.42 11.49 7.89
C ASP A 563 11.53 12.50 8.22
N SER A 564 12.61 12.50 7.45
CA SER A 564 13.79 13.31 7.76
C SER A 564 14.20 14.23 6.60
N CYS A 565 14.77 15.39 6.93
CA CYS A 565 15.22 16.41 5.99
C CYS A 565 16.57 17.01 6.43
N ILE A 566 17.53 17.06 5.50
CA ILE A 566 18.80 17.77 5.65
C ILE A 566 18.74 19.01 4.77
N TYR A 567 19.01 20.19 5.33
CA TYR A 567 18.86 21.46 4.61
C TYR A 567 19.85 22.53 5.07
N VAL A 568 20.02 23.55 4.23
CA VAL A 568 20.83 24.74 4.52
C VAL A 568 19.98 25.80 5.23
N SER A 569 20.41 26.18 6.43
CA SER A 569 19.87 27.28 7.22
C SER A 569 20.59 28.58 6.89
N GLN A 570 19.82 29.64 6.70
CA GLN A 570 20.28 30.97 6.29
C GLN A 570 19.58 32.05 7.11
N LYS A 571 20.31 33.11 7.48
CA LYS A 571 19.76 34.22 8.26
C LYS A 571 18.64 34.92 7.49
N GLY A 572 17.49 35.13 8.15
CA GLY A 572 16.33 35.82 7.59
C GLY A 572 15.46 34.97 6.65
N LYS A 573 15.77 33.68 6.47
CA LYS A 573 14.91 32.75 5.73
C LYS A 573 14.00 31.96 6.69
N PRO A 574 12.81 31.51 6.24
CA PRO A 574 11.95 30.64 7.04
C PRO A 574 12.66 29.35 7.46
N GLU A 575 12.41 28.93 8.70
CA GLU A 575 12.97 27.72 9.30
C GLU A 575 11.83 26.83 9.79
N PRO A 576 11.91 25.50 9.62
CA PRO A 576 10.96 24.58 10.21
C PRO A 576 10.96 24.67 11.73
N SER A 577 9.78 24.75 12.34
CA SER A 577 9.62 24.78 13.80
C SER A 577 10.06 23.44 14.41
N LEU A 578 10.84 23.51 15.50
CA LEU A 578 11.25 22.35 16.28
C LEU A 578 10.35 22.18 17.51
N GLY A 579 10.19 20.94 17.96
CA GLY A 579 9.48 20.62 19.20
C GLY A 579 9.54 19.13 19.55
N ASP A 580 9.07 18.79 20.74
CA ASP A 580 9.23 17.48 21.37
C ASP A 580 7.97 16.58 21.23
N TYR A 581 6.91 17.09 20.61
CA TYR A 581 5.62 16.42 20.51
C TYR A 581 5.47 15.60 19.21
N LEU A 582 4.41 14.79 19.16
CA LEU A 582 4.13 13.88 18.06
C LEU A 582 3.98 14.65 16.75
N GLY A 583 4.78 14.30 15.74
CA GLY A 583 4.77 14.93 14.43
C GLY A 583 5.46 16.30 14.35
N GLU A 584 6.14 16.72 15.41
CA GLU A 584 7.06 17.87 15.37
C GLU A 584 8.46 17.44 14.91
N LEU A 585 9.26 18.41 14.48
CA LEU A 585 10.63 18.18 14.04
C LEU A 585 11.59 18.28 15.21
N THR A 586 12.52 17.33 15.30
CA THR A 586 13.62 17.36 16.26
C THR A 586 14.96 17.38 15.53
N SER A 587 15.99 17.96 16.16
CA SER A 587 17.35 17.95 15.60
C SER A 587 17.99 16.58 15.79
N GLU A 588 18.46 15.98 14.71
CA GLU A 588 19.26 14.75 14.73
C GLU A 588 20.75 15.03 15.04
N ILE A 589 21.17 16.30 14.97
CA ILE A 589 22.54 16.70 15.34
C ILE A 589 22.58 17.02 16.84
N PRO A 590 23.45 16.35 17.62
CA PRO A 590 23.67 16.71 19.02
C PRO A 590 24.12 18.16 19.17
N LEU A 591 23.62 18.84 20.20
CA LEU A 591 23.93 20.26 20.45
C LEU A 591 25.44 20.53 20.54
N ASP A 592 26.20 19.59 21.09
CA ASP A 592 27.63 19.73 21.27
C ASP A 592 28.43 19.49 19.96
N GLU A 593 27.84 18.84 18.96
CA GLU A 593 28.41 18.72 17.61
C GLU A 593 28.15 19.95 16.72
N GLY A 594 27.28 20.85 17.18
CA GLY A 594 26.96 22.10 16.51
C GLY A 594 26.08 21.89 15.29
N HIS A 595 26.68 21.88 14.10
CA HIS A 595 25.95 21.76 12.82
C HIS A 595 26.81 21.02 11.79
N ILE A 596 26.18 20.57 10.72
CA ILE A 596 26.89 19.97 9.59
C ILE A 596 27.60 21.10 8.81
N VAL A 597 28.89 20.91 8.53
CA VAL A 597 29.72 21.87 7.77
C VAL A 597 29.94 21.43 6.32
N GLU A 598 29.82 20.13 6.05
CA GLU A 598 30.02 19.56 4.72
C GLU A 598 29.14 18.32 4.53
N PHE A 599 28.48 18.24 3.39
CA PHE A 599 27.53 17.19 3.04
C PHE A 599 27.84 16.62 1.66
N VAL A 600 27.71 15.30 1.53
CA VAL A 600 27.80 14.60 0.25
C VAL A 600 26.76 13.48 0.18
N SER A 601 26.17 13.26 -0.99
CA SER A 601 25.28 12.14 -1.23
C SER A 601 25.49 11.52 -2.61
N GLY A 602 25.59 10.19 -2.63
CA GLY A 602 25.59 9.39 -3.85
C GLY A 602 24.20 8.86 -4.23
N GLY A 603 23.14 9.39 -3.62
CA GLY A 603 21.76 9.03 -3.89
C GLY A 603 20.96 8.57 -2.65
N PRO A 604 19.75 8.01 -2.86
CA PRO A 604 18.86 7.59 -1.79
C PRO A 604 19.50 6.58 -0.85
N LYS A 605 19.53 6.91 0.45
CA LYS A 605 20.13 6.12 1.54
C LYS A 605 21.63 5.87 1.33
N ASN A 606 22.30 6.80 0.64
CA ASN A 606 23.74 6.82 0.38
C ASN A 606 24.24 8.27 0.57
N TYR A 607 24.64 8.62 1.79
CA TYR A 607 25.10 9.96 2.14
C TYR A 607 26.15 9.94 3.24
N ALA A 608 26.95 10.99 3.30
CA ALA A 608 27.88 11.26 4.38
C ALA A 608 27.90 12.75 4.71
N TYR A 609 28.18 13.08 5.96
CA TYR A 609 28.32 14.45 6.41
C TYR A 609 29.40 14.58 7.48
N ARG A 610 29.95 15.79 7.60
CA ARG A 610 30.92 16.18 8.62
C ARG A 610 30.32 17.28 9.49
N THR A 611 30.36 17.10 10.80
CA THR A 611 30.03 18.14 11.80
C THR A 611 31.32 18.82 12.26
N LEU A 612 31.25 19.70 13.26
CA LEU A 612 32.46 20.30 13.85
C LEU A 612 33.34 19.29 14.60
N LYS A 613 32.78 18.12 14.95
CA LYS A 613 33.46 17.10 15.78
C LYS A 613 33.55 15.73 15.12
N THR A 614 32.55 15.33 14.34
CA THR A 614 32.42 13.94 13.87
C THR A 614 32.16 13.86 12.36
N GLU A 615 32.37 12.66 11.82
CA GLU A 615 31.95 12.29 10.48
C GLU A 615 30.97 11.14 10.56
N THR A 616 29.87 11.24 9.80
CA THR A 616 28.89 10.18 9.67
C THR A 616 28.79 9.75 8.21
N CYS A 617 28.78 8.44 7.96
CA CYS A 617 28.61 7.85 6.64
C CYS A 617 27.51 6.78 6.70
N LYS A 618 26.50 6.87 5.82
CA LYS A 618 25.41 5.91 5.71
C LYS A 618 25.27 5.45 4.26
N VAL A 619 25.54 4.16 4.02
CA VAL A 619 25.44 3.55 2.69
C VAL A 619 24.61 2.27 2.72
N LYS A 620 23.38 2.34 2.22
CA LYS A 620 22.47 1.20 2.18
C LYS A 620 23.06 0.04 1.38
N GLY A 621 22.91 -1.16 1.94
CA GLY A 621 23.38 -2.40 1.32
C GLY A 621 24.82 -2.73 1.64
N PHE A 622 25.56 -1.88 2.35
CA PHE A 622 26.90 -2.14 2.84
C PHE A 622 26.91 -2.13 4.36
N THR A 623 27.57 -3.12 4.97
CA THR A 623 27.79 -3.16 6.40
C THR A 623 29.05 -2.36 6.70
N LEU A 624 28.91 -1.16 7.27
CA LEU A 624 30.04 -0.30 7.64
C LEU A 624 30.61 -0.73 9.00
N ASN A 625 31.23 -1.92 9.03
CA ASN A 625 32.13 -2.27 10.13
C ASN A 625 33.44 -1.48 10.02
N PHE A 626 34.32 -1.55 11.02
CA PHE A 626 35.57 -0.79 11.07
C PHE A 626 36.41 -0.90 9.77
N THR A 627 36.59 -2.11 9.24
CA THR A 627 37.36 -2.32 8.00
C THR A 627 36.68 -1.66 6.79
N ASN A 628 35.37 -1.81 6.67
CA ASN A 628 34.59 -1.25 5.56
C ASN A 628 34.44 0.27 5.65
N SER A 629 34.36 0.85 6.85
CA SER A 629 34.33 2.30 7.05
C SER A 629 35.66 2.96 6.67
N ASN A 630 36.79 2.25 6.75
CA ASN A 630 38.07 2.77 6.25
C ASN A 630 38.09 2.90 4.72
N ILE A 631 37.27 2.12 4.00
CA ILE A 631 37.16 2.14 2.53
C ILE A 631 36.05 3.11 2.08
N VAL A 632 34.87 2.99 2.70
CA VAL A 632 33.68 3.81 2.43
C VAL A 632 33.42 4.73 3.62
N ASN A 633 33.87 5.96 3.49
CA ASN A 633 33.78 7.06 4.45
C ASN A 633 33.42 8.35 3.72
N PHE A 634 33.36 9.45 4.46
CA PHE A 634 33.06 10.76 3.92
C PHE A 634 33.94 11.12 2.70
N ASN A 635 35.26 11.00 2.85
CA ASN A 635 36.21 11.38 1.79
C ASN A 635 36.02 10.52 0.53
N SER A 636 35.84 9.20 0.68
CA SER A 636 35.68 8.34 -0.49
C SER A 636 34.36 8.55 -1.24
N VAL A 637 33.28 8.90 -0.55
CA VAL A 637 32.03 9.30 -1.20
C VAL A 637 32.22 10.66 -1.88
N LYS A 638 32.87 11.63 -1.22
CA LYS A 638 33.19 12.94 -1.80
C LYS A 638 34.01 12.83 -3.09
N GLU A 639 35.13 12.12 -3.05
CA GLU A 639 35.98 11.85 -4.22
C GLU A 639 35.16 11.31 -5.40
N MET A 640 34.26 10.35 -5.12
CA MET A 640 33.41 9.75 -6.13
C MET A 640 32.41 10.72 -6.77
N ILE A 641 31.95 11.73 -6.02
CA ILE A 641 30.99 12.71 -6.52
C ILE A 641 31.68 13.87 -7.23
N THR A 642 32.80 14.34 -6.69
CA THR A 642 33.45 15.59 -7.10
C THR A 642 34.62 15.40 -8.06
N LEU A 643 35.25 14.22 -8.11
CA LEU A 643 36.43 13.97 -8.94
C LEU A 643 36.16 12.94 -10.04
N ASP A 644 35.72 11.73 -9.66
CA ASP A 644 35.53 10.62 -10.60
C ASP A 644 34.29 9.80 -10.25
N ARG A 645 33.23 9.97 -11.05
CA ARG A 645 31.95 9.27 -10.90
C ARG A 645 31.99 7.82 -11.40
N ASP A 646 32.99 7.46 -12.19
CA ASP A 646 33.21 6.09 -12.66
C ASP A 646 34.06 5.28 -11.67
N MET A 647 34.67 5.95 -10.68
CA MET A 647 35.39 5.31 -9.59
C MET A 647 34.52 4.25 -8.91
N SER A 648 35.18 3.15 -8.52
CA SER A 648 34.53 2.11 -7.74
C SER A 648 35.45 1.57 -6.66
N LYS A 649 34.87 1.23 -5.51
CA LYS A 649 35.59 0.64 -4.38
C LYS A 649 35.01 -0.74 -4.07
N THR A 650 35.86 -1.73 -3.80
CA THR A 650 35.42 -3.10 -3.50
C THR A 650 35.53 -3.35 -2.01
N LEU A 651 34.41 -3.73 -1.40
CA LEU A 651 34.33 -4.09 0.02
C LEU A 651 34.25 -5.61 0.14
N THR A 652 35.04 -6.15 1.04
CA THR A 652 35.11 -7.59 1.28
C THR A 652 34.49 -7.92 2.62
N ASN A 653 33.39 -8.67 2.62
CA ASN A 653 32.87 -9.30 3.83
C ASN A 653 33.39 -10.74 3.91
N PRO A 654 34.32 -11.07 4.83
CA PRO A 654 34.95 -12.38 4.88
C PRO A 654 33.98 -13.49 5.30
N THR A 655 32.97 -13.18 6.10
CA THR A 655 32.09 -14.15 6.76
C THR A 655 30.62 -13.83 6.54
N LYS A 656 30.23 -13.58 5.29
CA LYS A 656 28.81 -13.40 4.99
C LYS A 656 28.05 -14.71 5.13
N ILE A 657 27.13 -14.72 6.09
CA ILE A 657 26.10 -15.76 6.19
C ILE A 657 25.23 -15.69 4.94
N SER A 658 25.26 -16.75 4.15
CA SER A 658 24.46 -16.91 2.94
C SER A 658 23.56 -18.12 3.09
N ARG A 659 22.40 -18.05 2.46
CA ARG A 659 21.44 -19.16 2.41
C ARG A 659 21.47 -19.69 0.98
N LEU A 660 21.50 -21.01 0.83
CA LEU A 660 21.18 -21.70 -0.42
C LEU A 660 19.74 -22.22 -0.27
N PRO A 661 18.71 -21.47 -0.70
CA PRO A 661 17.32 -21.83 -0.42
C PRO A 661 16.98 -23.24 -0.91
N HIS A 662 17.44 -23.59 -2.11
CA HIS A 662 17.20 -24.90 -2.74
C HIS A 662 17.85 -26.07 -2.01
N GLN A 663 18.96 -25.84 -1.31
CA GLN A 663 19.66 -26.88 -0.53
C GLN A 663 19.37 -26.76 0.97
N ARG A 664 18.64 -25.70 1.38
CA ARG A 664 18.35 -25.35 2.78
C ARG A 664 19.59 -25.28 3.69
N LYS A 665 20.75 -25.02 3.08
CA LYS A 665 22.01 -24.87 3.81
C LYS A 665 22.24 -23.40 4.13
N ILE A 666 22.62 -23.16 5.37
CA ILE A 666 23.22 -21.91 5.81
C ILE A 666 24.72 -22.15 5.84
N PHE A 667 25.48 -21.27 5.20
CA PHE A 667 26.93 -21.39 5.13
C PHE A 667 27.54 -19.99 5.11
N SER A 668 28.78 -19.90 5.58
CA SER A 668 29.57 -18.68 5.51
C SER A 668 30.36 -18.65 4.21
N ARG A 669 30.35 -17.52 3.52
CA ARG A 669 31.22 -17.30 2.35
C ARG A 669 31.80 -15.89 2.37
N LYS A 670 32.95 -15.75 1.71
CA LYS A 670 33.50 -14.45 1.36
C LYS A 670 32.59 -13.79 0.32
N GLU A 671 32.17 -12.55 0.56
CA GLU A 671 31.42 -11.73 -0.39
C GLU A 671 32.22 -10.47 -0.73
N ASN A 672 32.37 -10.20 -2.02
CA ASN A 672 32.90 -8.93 -2.50
C ASN A 672 31.72 -8.09 -3.04
N LYS A 673 31.55 -6.87 -2.53
CA LYS A 673 30.59 -5.90 -3.05
C LYS A 673 31.30 -4.71 -3.66
N LYS A 674 30.94 -4.37 -4.89
CA LYS A 674 31.44 -3.19 -5.58
C LYS A 674 30.54 -1.98 -5.28
N TYR A 675 31.07 -0.98 -4.60
CA TYR A 675 30.46 0.33 -4.41
C TYR A 675 30.80 1.23 -5.60
N LYS A 676 29.78 1.85 -6.20
CA LYS A 676 29.88 2.76 -7.34
C LYS A 676 28.79 3.82 -7.26
N PHE A 677 29.01 4.97 -7.89
CA PHE A 677 27.97 5.98 -8.04
C PHE A 677 26.86 5.46 -8.97
N ALA A 678 25.61 5.61 -8.55
CA ALA A 678 24.45 5.14 -9.29
C ALA A 678 23.21 5.96 -8.92
N TYR A 679 23.19 7.23 -9.33
CA TYR A 679 22.06 8.11 -9.14
C TYR A 679 21.40 8.48 -10.47
N ASP A 680 20.13 8.12 -10.61
CA ASP A 680 19.33 8.26 -11.85
C ASP A 680 17.86 8.63 -11.56
N LYS A 681 17.57 9.19 -10.38
CA LYS A 681 16.21 9.60 -9.99
C LYS A 681 15.82 10.99 -10.48
N ARG A 682 16.82 11.84 -10.74
CA ARG A 682 16.70 13.26 -11.10
C ARG A 682 17.75 13.59 -12.18
N VAL A 683 17.64 14.77 -12.76
CA VAL A 683 18.65 15.35 -13.63
C VAL A 683 19.78 15.91 -12.78
N ILE A 684 21.03 15.59 -13.08
CA ILE A 684 22.21 16.11 -12.37
C ILE A 684 22.72 17.35 -13.08
N LEU A 685 22.90 18.44 -12.34
CA LEU A 685 23.47 19.70 -12.83
C LEU A 685 24.96 19.81 -12.48
N ASP A 686 25.68 20.69 -13.17
CA ASP A 686 27.13 20.88 -13.01
C ASP A 686 27.51 21.41 -11.63
N ASN A 687 26.62 22.15 -10.97
CA ASN A 687 26.79 22.68 -9.63
C ASN A 687 26.45 21.67 -8.51
N PHE A 688 26.38 20.37 -8.83
CA PHE A 688 25.96 19.28 -7.95
C PHE A 688 24.50 19.30 -7.50
N ASP A 689 23.72 20.28 -7.96
CA ASP A 689 22.29 20.31 -7.74
C ASP A 689 21.60 19.25 -8.60
N THR A 690 20.41 18.85 -8.20
CA THR A 690 19.62 17.87 -8.96
C THR A 690 18.17 18.30 -9.02
N VAL A 691 17.60 18.26 -10.22
CA VAL A 691 16.25 18.76 -10.49
C VAL A 691 15.35 17.64 -11.03
N PRO A 692 14.02 17.72 -10.82
CA PRO A 692 13.12 16.69 -11.33
C PRO A 692 13.24 16.52 -12.86
N TYR A 693 13.00 15.30 -13.35
CA TYR A 693 12.87 15.08 -14.79
C TYR A 693 11.78 15.98 -15.39
N GLY A 694 12.14 16.78 -16.39
CA GLY A 694 11.22 17.76 -17.00
C GLY A 694 11.29 19.18 -16.41
N TYR A 695 12.23 19.45 -15.49
CA TYR A 695 12.43 20.78 -14.91
C TYR A 695 13.13 21.77 -15.86
N LEU A 696 14.15 21.32 -16.61
CA LEU A 696 14.95 22.13 -17.53
C LEU A 696 14.24 22.53 -18.82
#